data_AF-A0A6P6UVY0-F1
#
_entry.id   AF-A0A6P6UVY0-F1
#
_cell.length_a   1.000
_cell.length_b   1.000
_cell.length_c   1.000
_cell.angle_alpha   90.00
_cell.angle_beta   90.00
_cell.angle_gamma   90.00
#
_symmetry.space_group_name_H-M   'P 1'
#
loop_
_entity.id
_entity.type
_entity.pdbx_description
1 polymer ?
#
loop_
_entity_poly.entity_id
_entity_poly.type
_entity_poly.pdbx_seq_one_letter_code
_entity_poly.pdbx_strand_id
1 'polypeptide(L)'
;MGGGAIAEPSQSQSDRTAANYNSSNAVDVKDGKKKKRRSRRTKQNSSIPASSGSVNNEIHVGETELLDNVGSNENQVLRASDVAFSSLPVMHVTDQKSECEKGSLQNQHSLEADDENGSVISNCCPEAIVGCQVLKDSDVDVDVDPLPSHRGNGRAQRKYFASHWPEEAVSKALENGEVFKALFRVNAHNRLEAYCKIDGLPTDVLINGFLAQNRAVEGDIVAIRVDPPSLWTKMKGFTATVENPAAVNDCNLHAEAATVMQDCLKGKNKVDMDSDCSDCGHFSTPKNRLCYKNGYCSEEIVCPEFVGASDKGYLNGPCSLMSDDLGAGCFIRSDEAVYSVAKLCGIVNSFPSKRPTGRVVSIIERSPRRNTILGFLGVKQLIRSREVSSKDSKKNKFSSFSVNHEFIMLTPTDPKFPKMMLSLKSLPPHIENRLMVGDATVEMDLVAASIVDWVEESNVPEARVTHSFGRGGEIEAHIAAILYENLIDASEFAPETLSCLPHGPWEVPQKEFESRRDLRKLCIFTIDPSTATDLDDALSVETLANGISRVGVHIADVSYFVLPDTALDIDAQIRSTSVYMLQQKLPMLPPILSDNFGSLNPGVDRLAFSMFWDINPTGEVLDRWIGRTIICSCCKLSYEQAEDIIDDRFDVRRSNFLLNNWPDLHGCFEWSDVITSVKILNEISRILKKRRLNDGALSLESPKIVFLFDEDGIPYDSVIRRRKGSEFLVEEFMLLANRTAAEVITRAYPSSALLRRHPGPNLRKLREFEAFCNRNGLMLDTSSSAQLHHSFERIRGELKNDSVMFDILMSYASRPMQLAAYFCSGDTKDGESDKSHYALAVPLYTHFTSPLRRYPDIVVHRTLAATLEAEETCMKHRESLQKLDANELMGLKCFTGVQYLKDIVESVEAQESLSAAASKHGIPSADIIADVAAHCNDRKLATRHVSDATNKLYTWALLRKKEVLCLEARVLGLGPRFMSIYIHRLAVERRIYYDDVEGLAVEWLDETSTLVLSRYTYKHHNRRGSPGKCRRLEEVAWIVSPADIGSRQNLYGRNGSDKDKVDCQIDGDVILSATSENLVVEPAVFPLTVHLLSTIPVALHAVGGDDGPIDIGARLYVSSYFR
;
A
#
# COMPACT_ATOMS: atom_id res chain seq x y z
N MET A 1 0.37 38.41 62.36
CA MET A 1 0.10 38.88 63.75
C MET A 1 -1.30 38.44 64.16
N GLY A 2 -1.67 38.54 65.44
CA GLY A 2 -2.89 37.91 65.98
C GLY A 2 -4.23 38.53 65.51
N GLY A 3 -5.39 38.00 65.92
CA GLY A 3 -5.60 36.79 66.73
C GLY A 3 -6.82 36.88 67.66
N GLY A 4 -7.38 35.71 68.02
CA GLY A 4 -8.51 35.58 68.96
C GLY A 4 -9.90 35.87 68.36
N ALA A 5 -11.01 35.47 68.99
CA ALA A 5 -11.19 34.56 70.13
C ALA A 5 -12.67 34.17 70.31
N ILE A 6 -12.97 33.06 71.03
CA ILE A 6 -14.27 32.74 71.70
C ILE A 6 -15.43 32.39 70.71
N ALA A 7 -16.23 31.32 70.84
CA ALA A 7 -16.70 30.61 72.05
C ALA A 7 -16.89 29.08 71.88
N GLU A 8 -16.90 28.40 73.03
CA GLU A 8 -17.40 27.04 73.32
C GLU A 8 -18.90 27.09 73.75
N PRO A 9 -19.61 26.03 74.21
CA PRO A 9 -19.24 24.61 74.41
C PRO A 9 -20.31 23.56 73.95
N SER A 10 -20.11 22.29 74.34
CA SER A 10 -21.13 21.30 74.79
C SER A 10 -22.08 20.64 73.76
N GLN A 11 -22.57 19.40 73.95
CA GLN A 11 -22.08 18.15 74.57
C GLN A 11 -23.11 17.02 74.31
N SER A 12 -22.87 15.80 74.85
CA SER A 12 -23.68 14.57 74.79
C SER A 12 -23.72 13.85 73.43
N GLN A 13 -23.36 12.56 73.27
CA GLN A 13 -23.47 11.30 74.05
C GLN A 13 -24.72 10.47 73.73
N SER A 14 -24.47 9.14 73.68
CA SER A 14 -25.44 8.03 73.79
C SER A 14 -26.39 7.83 72.59
N ASP A 15 -26.79 6.59 72.23
CA ASP A 15 -26.26 5.30 72.69
C ASP A 15 -26.35 4.19 71.62
N ARG A 16 -25.74 3.06 71.98
CA ARG A 16 -25.75 1.75 71.32
C ARG A 16 -27.16 1.31 70.91
N THR A 17 -27.23 0.49 69.86
CA THR A 17 -27.58 -0.93 70.04
C THR A 17 -27.15 -1.76 68.83
N ALA A 18 -26.80 -3.03 69.09
CA ALA A 18 -26.47 -4.01 68.06
C ALA A 18 -27.24 -5.30 68.34
N ALA A 19 -27.76 -5.95 67.30
CA ALA A 19 -28.25 -7.33 67.35
C ALA A 19 -28.26 -7.95 65.96
N ASN A 20 -27.46 -9.00 65.75
CA ASN A 20 -27.76 -10.02 64.73
C ASN A 20 -28.97 -10.84 65.19
N TYR A 21 -29.73 -11.47 64.29
CA TYR A 21 -30.04 -12.91 64.40
C TYR A 21 -30.55 -13.50 63.06
N ASN A 22 -30.55 -14.84 63.00
CA ASN A 22 -30.69 -15.67 61.79
C ASN A 22 -32.14 -16.02 61.41
N SER A 23 -32.25 -16.78 60.30
CA SER A 23 -33.36 -17.68 59.90
C SER A 23 -34.63 -17.03 59.32
N SER A 24 -35.43 -17.66 58.46
CA SER A 24 -35.28 -18.54 57.26
C SER A 24 -36.59 -19.32 57.05
N ASN A 25 -36.95 -19.57 55.79
CA ASN A 25 -38.00 -20.51 55.29
C ASN A 25 -39.48 -20.08 55.29
N ALA A 26 -40.18 -20.63 54.27
CA ALA A 26 -41.64 -20.81 54.02
C ALA A 26 -42.27 -19.86 52.95
N VAL A 27 -42.73 -20.31 51.75
CA VAL A 27 -43.85 -21.26 51.39
C VAL A 27 -45.23 -20.54 51.45
N ASP A 28 -46.12 -20.51 50.43
CA ASP A 28 -46.13 -21.17 49.10
C ASP A 28 -47.07 -20.57 48.02
N VAL A 29 -46.87 -20.98 46.75
CA VAL A 29 -47.84 -21.27 45.65
C VAL A 29 -49.06 -20.36 45.35
N LYS A 30 -49.18 -19.94 44.06
CA LYS A 30 -50.37 -20.23 43.21
C LYS A 30 -50.09 -20.24 41.69
N ASP A 31 -51.04 -20.81 40.94
CA ASP A 31 -50.84 -21.58 39.69
C ASP A 31 -51.46 -20.91 38.43
N GLY A 32 -50.94 -21.18 37.23
CA GLY A 32 -51.47 -20.67 35.95
C GLY A 32 -50.85 -21.33 34.70
N LYS A 33 -51.65 -21.90 33.78
CA LYS A 33 -51.17 -22.83 32.71
C LYS A 33 -51.71 -22.58 31.29
N LYS A 34 -50.86 -22.75 30.25
CA LYS A 34 -51.05 -23.42 28.92
C LYS A 34 -49.80 -23.14 28.03
N LYS A 35 -49.02 -24.06 27.43
CA LYS A 35 -49.24 -25.22 26.50
C LYS A 35 -49.69 -24.78 25.08
N LYS A 36 -49.08 -25.16 23.94
CA LYS A 36 -48.11 -26.22 23.49
C LYS A 36 -47.16 -25.60 22.42
N ARG A 37 -45.90 -25.97 22.09
CA ARG A 37 -44.90 -27.04 22.39
C ARG A 37 -45.01 -28.42 21.69
N ARG A 38 -44.24 -28.70 20.60
CA ARG A 38 -43.66 -30.01 20.13
C ARG A 38 -42.81 -29.85 18.83
N SER A 39 -41.79 -30.66 18.47
CA SER A 39 -40.89 -31.70 19.08
C SER A 39 -39.90 -32.20 17.99
N ARG A 40 -38.79 -32.95 18.14
CA ARG A 40 -38.10 -33.82 19.17
C ARG A 40 -36.59 -33.90 18.73
N ARG A 41 -35.61 -34.75 19.12
CA ARG A 41 -35.25 -35.96 19.96
C ARG A 41 -33.67 -35.91 20.10
N THR A 42 -32.82 -36.72 20.75
CA THR A 42 -32.74 -37.89 21.67
C THR A 42 -31.37 -37.77 22.42
N LYS A 43 -31.21 -38.04 23.73
CA LYS A 43 -30.67 -39.26 24.41
C LYS A 43 -29.33 -39.84 23.86
N GLN A 44 -28.34 -40.33 24.65
CA GLN A 44 -28.00 -40.47 26.11
C GLN A 44 -26.47 -40.88 26.17
N ASN A 45 -25.67 -41.14 27.23
CA ASN A 45 -25.68 -41.31 28.72
C ASN A 45 -24.18 -41.27 29.21
N SER A 46 -23.72 -41.35 30.47
CA SER A 46 -24.17 -40.83 31.80
C SER A 46 -23.16 -41.14 32.94
N SER A 47 -22.78 -40.13 33.73
CA SER A 47 -22.41 -40.13 35.19
C SER A 47 -21.42 -41.15 35.83
N ILE A 48 -20.31 -40.62 36.41
CA ILE A 48 -19.78 -40.84 37.80
C ILE A 48 -19.13 -42.24 38.11
N PRO A 49 -18.14 -42.41 39.03
CA PRO A 49 -17.49 -41.52 40.02
C PRO A 49 -15.94 -41.38 39.89
N ALA A 50 -15.30 -40.74 40.89
CA ALA A 50 -13.85 -40.55 41.05
C ALA A 50 -13.18 -41.57 42.01
N SER A 51 -11.84 -41.55 42.07
CA SER A 51 -11.05 -42.20 43.13
C SER A 51 -9.79 -41.38 43.50
N SER A 52 -9.46 -41.32 44.79
CA SER A 52 -8.34 -40.56 45.37
C SER A 52 -7.01 -41.32 45.37
N GLY A 53 -5.89 -40.60 45.39
CA GLY A 53 -4.57 -41.16 45.68
C GLY A 53 -3.48 -40.11 45.90
N SER A 54 -3.15 -39.81 47.16
CA SER A 54 -2.03 -38.95 47.55
C SER A 54 -0.91 -39.78 48.16
N VAL A 55 0.33 -39.63 47.67
CA VAL A 55 1.54 -40.10 48.36
C VAL A 55 2.62 -39.04 48.16
N ASN A 56 3.18 -38.54 49.27
CA ASN A 56 4.35 -37.66 49.25
C ASN A 56 5.60 -38.48 48.91
N ASN A 57 6.63 -37.84 48.37
CA ASN A 57 7.94 -37.91 49.03
C ASN A 57 8.84 -36.73 48.67
N GLU A 58 9.80 -36.49 49.55
CA GLU A 58 10.62 -35.28 49.61
C GLU A 58 12.02 -35.49 49.02
N ILE A 59 12.64 -34.37 48.62
CA ILE A 59 14.07 -34.05 48.80
C ILE A 59 15.10 -35.16 48.47
N HIS A 60 15.92 -34.91 47.44
CA HIS A 60 17.33 -34.65 47.74
C HIS A 60 18.05 -33.76 46.72
N VAL A 61 18.91 -32.88 47.25
CA VAL A 61 19.91 -32.08 46.52
C VAL A 61 21.12 -32.96 46.19
N GLY A 62 21.76 -32.70 45.04
CA GLY A 62 23.03 -33.30 44.65
C GLY A 62 23.75 -32.48 43.58
N GLU A 63 24.62 -31.56 44.00
CA GLU A 63 25.59 -30.89 43.14
C GLU A 63 26.82 -31.78 42.94
N THR A 64 27.30 -31.92 41.70
CA THR A 64 28.70 -32.30 41.43
C THR A 64 29.16 -31.70 40.10
N GLU A 65 30.18 -30.86 40.13
CA GLU A 65 30.95 -30.46 38.94
C GLU A 65 31.95 -31.55 38.54
N LEU A 66 32.40 -31.58 37.27
CA LEU A 66 33.84 -31.70 36.89
C LEU A 66 34.06 -31.75 35.36
N LEU A 67 34.54 -30.61 34.85
CA LEU A 67 35.58 -30.38 33.81
C LEU A 67 35.73 -31.26 32.53
N ASP A 68 35.91 -30.53 31.43
CA ASP A 68 36.70 -30.80 30.20
C ASP A 68 36.27 -31.97 29.27
N ASN A 69 36.27 -31.83 27.94
CA ASN A 69 37.25 -31.07 27.13
C ASN A 69 36.72 -30.55 25.76
N VAL A 70 37.56 -29.77 25.07
CA VAL A 70 37.33 -28.98 23.85
C VAL A 70 36.79 -29.75 22.64
N GLY A 71 35.87 -29.11 21.88
CA GLY A 71 35.43 -29.52 20.54
C GLY A 71 34.76 -28.38 19.77
N SER A 72 35.55 -27.45 19.23
CA SER A 72 35.05 -26.25 18.52
C SER A 72 34.43 -26.57 17.15
N ASN A 73 33.22 -26.05 16.91
CA ASN A 73 32.62 -25.90 15.58
C ASN A 73 31.90 -24.55 15.49
N GLU A 74 31.79 -24.00 14.28
CA GLU A 74 31.32 -22.64 14.04
C GLU A 74 29.79 -22.54 14.11
N ASN A 75 29.25 -21.69 14.98
CA ASN A 75 27.82 -21.38 15.01
C ASN A 75 27.46 -20.48 13.81
N GLN A 76 26.84 -21.07 12.79
CA GLN A 76 26.17 -20.31 11.74
C GLN A 76 24.94 -19.59 12.34
N VAL A 77 25.01 -18.26 12.42
CA VAL A 77 23.84 -17.43 12.72
C VAL A 77 22.90 -17.50 11.52
N LEU A 78 21.66 -17.94 11.74
CA LEU A 78 20.64 -18.09 10.72
C LEU A 78 20.32 -16.73 10.07
N ARG A 79 20.36 -16.67 8.73
CA ARG A 79 19.99 -15.45 8.00
C ARG A 79 18.48 -15.37 7.79
N ALA A 80 17.95 -14.14 7.81
CA ALA A 80 16.56 -13.88 7.47
C ALA A 80 16.19 -14.27 6.01
N SER A 81 17.19 -14.44 5.12
CA SER A 81 17.02 -14.93 3.75
C SER A 81 16.63 -16.41 3.65
N ASP A 82 16.90 -17.21 4.67
CA ASP A 82 16.98 -18.68 4.52
C ASP A 82 15.69 -19.39 4.99
N VAL A 83 14.67 -18.64 5.42
CA VAL A 83 13.35 -19.16 5.82
C VAL A 83 12.52 -19.53 4.58
N ALA A 84 12.78 -20.71 4.02
CA ALA A 84 11.98 -21.26 2.94
C ALA A 84 10.53 -21.54 3.40
N PHE A 85 9.57 -20.78 2.84
CA PHE A 85 8.16 -20.83 3.24
C PHE A 85 7.47 -22.17 2.94
N SER A 86 7.35 -23.05 3.94
CA SER A 86 6.49 -24.25 3.87
C SER A 86 5.97 -24.72 5.24
N SER A 87 4.94 -24.06 5.75
CA SER A 87 4.19 -24.49 6.95
C SER A 87 2.84 -25.13 6.59
N LEU A 88 2.82 -26.47 6.51
CA LEU A 88 1.60 -27.28 6.60
C LEU A 88 1.72 -28.25 7.78
N PRO A 89 0.66 -28.46 8.58
CA PRO A 89 0.74 -29.27 9.79
C PRO A 89 0.84 -30.77 9.48
N VAL A 90 1.84 -31.44 10.05
CA VAL A 90 1.95 -32.90 10.02
C VAL A 90 1.15 -33.50 11.17
N MET A 91 0.10 -34.27 10.86
CA MET A 91 -0.60 -35.08 11.86
C MET A 91 0.23 -36.32 12.23
N HIS A 92 0.58 -36.47 13.50
CA HIS A 92 1.02 -37.76 14.02
C HIS A 92 -0.18 -38.70 14.18
N VAL A 93 -0.07 -39.90 13.61
CA VAL A 93 -0.90 -41.07 13.94
C VAL A 93 0.04 -42.21 14.32
N THR A 94 -0.32 -42.96 15.36
CA THR A 94 0.55 -43.95 16.02
C THR A 94 0.58 -45.32 15.34
N ASP A 95 1.62 -46.11 15.66
CA ASP A 95 1.98 -47.37 15.01
C ASP A 95 0.94 -48.49 15.07
N GLN A 96 0.89 -49.32 14.02
CA GLN A 96 0.73 -50.77 14.14
C GLN A 96 1.65 -51.52 13.15
N LYS A 97 2.04 -52.75 13.52
CA LYS A 97 3.12 -53.54 12.88
C LYS A 97 2.64 -54.47 11.76
N SER A 98 3.54 -54.74 10.81
CA SER A 98 3.69 -56.06 10.15
C SER A 98 5.14 -56.27 9.68
N GLU A 99 5.55 -57.51 9.42
CA GLU A 99 6.97 -57.92 9.25
C GLU A 99 7.21 -58.63 7.89
N CYS A 100 8.49 -58.67 7.47
CA CYS A 100 9.05 -59.49 6.36
C CYS A 100 8.60 -59.13 4.90
N GLU A 101 9.33 -59.51 3.83
CA GLU A 101 10.53 -60.37 3.71
C GLU A 101 11.54 -59.90 2.62
N LYS A 102 12.42 -60.79 2.09
CA LYS A 102 13.68 -60.47 1.37
C LYS A 102 13.69 -60.85 -0.13
N GLY A 103 14.55 -60.18 -0.91
CA GLY A 103 15.03 -60.60 -2.25
C GLY A 103 15.15 -59.41 -3.23
N SER A 104 16.27 -58.96 -3.81
CA SER A 104 17.65 -59.42 -4.08
C SER A 104 17.91 -59.87 -5.54
N LEU A 105 19.11 -59.55 -6.05
CA LEU A 105 19.69 -59.86 -7.39
C LEU A 105 19.15 -59.00 -8.57
N GLN A 106 19.94 -58.58 -9.58
CA GLN A 106 21.39 -58.74 -9.85
C GLN A 106 21.96 -57.74 -10.88
N ASN A 107 23.28 -57.45 -10.78
CA ASN A 107 24.30 -57.03 -11.80
C ASN A 107 24.02 -55.81 -12.73
N GLN A 108 24.91 -54.81 -12.90
CA GLN A 108 26.37 -54.77 -13.23
C GLN A 108 26.74 -55.07 -14.70
N HIS A 109 27.21 -54.07 -15.45
CA HIS A 109 28.63 -53.93 -15.89
C HIS A 109 28.89 -52.54 -16.56
N SER A 110 30.17 -52.20 -16.80
CA SER A 110 30.68 -50.87 -17.22
C SER A 110 31.81 -50.99 -18.27
N LEU A 111 32.46 -49.87 -18.65
CA LEU A 111 33.63 -49.72 -19.56
C LEU A 111 33.24 -49.69 -21.06
N GLU A 112 33.55 -48.69 -21.94
CA GLU A 112 34.70 -47.76 -22.15
C GLU A 112 35.88 -48.44 -22.91
N ALA A 113 36.44 -47.94 -24.04
CA ALA A 113 36.19 -46.77 -24.93
C ALA A 113 36.68 -47.09 -26.40
N ASP A 114 37.13 -46.26 -27.37
CA ASP A 114 37.43 -44.81 -27.53
C ASP A 114 37.62 -44.39 -29.05
N ASP A 115 38.20 -43.20 -29.32
CA ASP A 115 38.99 -42.73 -30.50
C ASP A 115 38.40 -41.95 -31.74
N GLU A 116 39.30 -41.13 -32.34
CA GLU A 116 39.15 -40.01 -33.32
C GLU A 116 38.59 -40.30 -34.74
N ASN A 117 38.06 -39.27 -35.46
CA ASN A 117 38.81 -38.41 -36.42
C ASN A 117 37.88 -37.63 -37.43
N GLY A 118 38.39 -36.56 -38.06
CA GLY A 118 37.89 -36.03 -39.36
C GLY A 118 37.12 -34.68 -39.36
N SER A 119 37.64 -33.69 -40.09
CA SER A 119 37.01 -32.36 -40.33
C SER A 119 36.76 -32.10 -41.83
N VAL A 120 35.57 -31.56 -42.18
CA VAL A 120 35.27 -30.90 -43.48
C VAL A 120 34.24 -29.76 -43.26
N ILE A 121 34.32 -28.70 -44.07
CA ILE A 121 33.56 -27.43 -43.96
C ILE A 121 32.47 -27.32 -45.05
N SER A 122 31.28 -26.77 -44.74
CA SER A 122 30.41 -26.06 -45.73
C SER A 122 29.23 -25.27 -45.09
N ASN A 123 29.22 -23.94 -45.27
CA ASN A 123 28.24 -23.13 -46.06
C ASN A 123 26.85 -23.75 -46.40
N CYS A 124 25.67 -23.08 -46.41
CA CYS A 124 25.20 -21.70 -46.14
C CYS A 124 23.65 -21.67 -45.80
N CYS A 125 22.99 -20.49 -45.72
CA CYS A 125 21.53 -20.25 -45.45
C CYS A 125 20.88 -19.36 -46.58
N PRO A 126 19.54 -19.02 -46.65
CA PRO A 126 18.88 -17.82 -46.07
C PRO A 126 17.41 -17.93 -45.56
N GLU A 127 16.99 -16.80 -44.98
CA GLU A 127 15.65 -16.16 -45.00
C GLU A 127 14.57 -16.58 -46.02
N ALA A 128 13.30 -16.44 -45.58
CA ALA A 128 12.29 -15.68 -46.34
C ALA A 128 11.25 -15.01 -45.41
N ILE A 129 10.95 -13.73 -45.62
CA ILE A 129 9.89 -12.98 -44.92
C ILE A 129 8.71 -12.70 -45.85
N VAL A 130 7.50 -13.21 -45.51
CA VAL A 130 6.22 -12.65 -45.98
C VAL A 130 5.15 -12.82 -44.88
N GLY A 131 4.44 -11.75 -44.53
CA GLY A 131 3.24 -11.81 -43.68
C GLY A 131 1.95 -12.04 -44.48
N CYS A 132 0.90 -12.58 -43.85
CA CYS A 132 -0.35 -12.90 -44.55
C CYS A 132 -1.59 -12.23 -43.93
N GLN A 133 -2.61 -11.99 -44.77
CA GLN A 133 -3.81 -11.21 -44.47
C GLN A 133 -5.02 -12.08 -44.09
N VAL A 134 -6.06 -11.43 -43.56
CA VAL A 134 -7.35 -12.08 -43.22
C VAL A 134 -8.19 -12.30 -44.48
N LEU A 135 -8.68 -13.52 -44.68
CA LEU A 135 -9.76 -13.84 -45.62
C LEU A 135 -10.86 -14.68 -44.93
N LYS A 136 -11.99 -14.84 -45.60
CA LYS A 136 -13.27 -15.33 -45.05
C LYS A 136 -13.64 -16.72 -45.57
N ASP A 137 -14.54 -17.38 -44.83
CA ASP A 137 -15.16 -18.65 -45.18
C ASP A 137 -16.18 -18.54 -46.35
N SER A 138 -16.32 -19.63 -47.10
CA SER A 138 -17.46 -19.91 -47.99
C SER A 138 -17.50 -21.40 -48.37
N ASP A 139 -18.62 -22.07 -48.17
CA ASP A 139 -18.78 -23.54 -48.30
C ASP A 139 -18.95 -24.04 -49.75
N VAL A 140 -18.33 -25.18 -50.10
CA VAL A 140 -18.76 -26.11 -51.18
C VAL A 140 -18.28 -27.53 -50.85
N ASP A 141 -19.17 -28.53 -50.91
CA ASP A 141 -18.85 -29.97 -50.79
C ASP A 141 -18.47 -30.62 -52.13
N VAL A 142 -17.44 -31.48 -52.15
CA VAL A 142 -17.25 -32.60 -53.11
C VAL A 142 -16.55 -33.77 -52.38
N ASP A 143 -16.95 -35.00 -52.68
CA ASP A 143 -16.60 -36.23 -51.95
C ASP A 143 -15.66 -37.18 -52.75
N VAL A 144 -15.42 -38.40 -52.24
CA VAL A 144 -14.85 -39.63 -52.91
C VAL A 144 -13.35 -39.98 -52.69
N ASP A 145 -13.12 -40.70 -51.58
CA ASP A 145 -12.43 -42.03 -51.47
C ASP A 145 -10.88 -42.24 -51.67
N PRO A 146 -10.28 -43.33 -51.11
CA PRO A 146 -9.08 -43.13 -50.25
C PRO A 146 -7.89 -44.12 -50.38
N LEU A 147 -6.74 -43.66 -49.83
CA LEU A 147 -5.64 -44.46 -49.22
C LEU A 147 -4.79 -45.37 -50.15
N PRO A 148 -3.47 -45.55 -49.88
CA PRO A 148 -2.97 -46.22 -48.66
C PRO A 148 -2.01 -45.41 -47.79
N SER A 149 -1.75 -45.93 -46.58
CA SER A 149 -1.05 -45.25 -45.48
C SER A 149 0.47 -45.48 -45.46
N HIS A 150 1.23 -44.43 -45.14
CA HIS A 150 2.49 -44.55 -44.38
C HIS A 150 2.42 -43.73 -43.10
N ARG A 151 2.94 -44.26 -41.99
CA ARG A 151 2.89 -43.62 -40.66
C ARG A 151 4.01 -42.59 -40.50
N GLY A 152 3.65 -41.33 -40.34
CA GLY A 152 4.53 -40.24 -39.91
C GLY A 152 3.78 -39.30 -38.96
N ASN A 153 3.54 -39.75 -37.72
CA ASN A 153 2.60 -39.09 -36.82
C ASN A 153 3.28 -37.97 -36.02
N GLY A 154 3.34 -36.76 -36.61
CA GLY A 154 4.07 -35.62 -36.05
C GLY A 154 3.44 -34.26 -36.39
N ARG A 155 2.18 -34.04 -36.00
CA ARG A 155 1.60 -32.69 -36.01
C ARG A 155 2.25 -31.85 -34.90
N ALA A 156 3.30 -31.11 -35.24
CA ALA A 156 3.88 -30.11 -34.36
C ALA A 156 2.78 -29.13 -33.92
N GLN A 157 2.56 -29.01 -32.61
CA GLN A 157 1.60 -28.05 -32.07
C GLN A 157 2.14 -26.63 -32.29
N ARG A 158 1.25 -25.71 -32.66
CA ARG A 158 1.63 -24.32 -32.96
C ARG A 158 1.92 -23.58 -31.66
N LYS A 159 3.20 -23.47 -31.30
CA LYS A 159 3.68 -22.63 -30.19
C LYS A 159 3.09 -21.22 -30.30
N TYR A 160 2.52 -20.73 -29.20
CA TYR A 160 2.00 -19.37 -29.08
C TYR A 160 3.11 -18.40 -28.66
N PHE A 161 3.98 -18.84 -27.76
CA PHE A 161 5.07 -18.01 -27.22
C PHE A 161 6.45 -18.48 -27.72
N ALA A 162 7.45 -17.61 -27.58
CA ALA A 162 8.84 -17.99 -27.80
C ALA A 162 9.39 -18.76 -26.58
N SER A 163 10.33 -19.68 -26.82
CA SER A 163 11.10 -20.30 -25.74
C SER A 163 11.86 -19.25 -24.94
N HIS A 164 11.95 -19.46 -23.62
CA HIS A 164 12.79 -18.64 -22.77
C HIS A 164 14.26 -18.94 -23.05
N TRP A 165 15.12 -17.93 -22.97
CA TRP A 165 16.56 -18.14 -23.14
C TRP A 165 17.13 -18.92 -21.94
N PRO A 166 18.08 -19.85 -22.16
CA PRO A 166 18.75 -20.57 -21.08
C PRO A 166 19.57 -19.60 -20.23
N GLU A 167 19.71 -19.91 -18.94
CA GLU A 167 20.28 -19.01 -17.93
C GLU A 167 21.69 -18.53 -18.29
N GLU A 168 22.56 -19.41 -18.78
CA GLU A 168 23.90 -19.07 -19.28
C GLU A 168 23.89 -17.98 -20.37
N ALA A 169 22.95 -18.07 -21.32
CA ALA A 169 22.80 -17.09 -22.39
C ALA A 169 22.17 -15.78 -21.90
N VAL A 170 21.30 -15.83 -20.88
CA VAL A 170 20.77 -14.63 -20.21
C VAL A 170 21.88 -13.91 -19.45
N SER A 171 22.65 -14.62 -18.64
CA SER A 171 23.78 -14.07 -17.87
C SER A 171 24.83 -13.44 -18.78
N LYS A 172 25.24 -14.13 -19.86
CA LYS A 172 26.16 -13.56 -20.84
C LYS A 172 25.58 -12.33 -21.57
N ALA A 173 24.28 -12.32 -21.87
CA ALA A 173 23.63 -11.17 -22.50
C ALA A 173 23.41 -9.97 -21.54
N LEU A 174 23.36 -10.22 -20.23
CA LEU A 174 23.37 -9.20 -19.17
C LEU A 174 24.79 -8.62 -19.00
N GLU A 175 25.84 -9.45 -18.98
CA GLU A 175 27.25 -8.99 -18.99
C GLU A 175 27.54 -8.13 -20.24
N ASN A 176 27.15 -8.61 -21.44
CA ASN A 176 27.30 -7.89 -22.70
C ASN A 176 26.47 -6.58 -22.81
N GLY A 177 25.51 -6.33 -21.91
CA GLY A 177 24.58 -5.21 -22.02
C GLY A 177 23.59 -5.27 -23.19
N GLU A 178 23.36 -6.44 -23.79
CA GLU A 178 22.36 -6.68 -24.84
C GLU A 178 20.93 -6.81 -24.27
N VAL A 179 20.86 -7.23 -23.00
CA VAL A 179 19.65 -7.55 -22.25
C VAL A 179 19.76 -6.87 -20.88
N PHE A 180 18.62 -6.49 -20.30
CA PHE A 180 18.54 -5.75 -19.05
C PHE A 180 17.65 -6.47 -18.04
N LYS A 181 18.08 -6.55 -16.77
CA LYS A 181 17.26 -6.98 -15.64
C LYS A 181 16.24 -5.89 -15.32
N ALA A 182 14.95 -6.24 -15.22
CA ALA A 182 13.89 -5.27 -14.99
C ALA A 182 12.72 -5.86 -14.18
N LEU A 183 12.04 -5.01 -13.41
CA LEU A 183 10.80 -5.35 -12.72
C LEU A 183 9.60 -5.18 -13.66
N PHE A 184 8.84 -6.26 -13.89
CA PHE A 184 7.70 -6.30 -14.81
C PHE A 184 6.39 -5.86 -14.15
N ARG A 185 5.68 -4.91 -14.77
CA ARG A 185 4.43 -4.31 -14.23
C ARG A 185 3.33 -4.21 -15.30
N VAL A 186 2.18 -4.83 -15.09
CA VAL A 186 1.06 -4.90 -16.05
C VAL A 186 0.11 -3.71 -15.88
N ASN A 187 -0.35 -3.11 -16.99
CA ASN A 187 -1.38 -2.09 -16.98
C ASN A 187 -2.76 -2.71 -16.65
N ALA A 188 -3.28 -2.42 -15.46
CA ALA A 188 -4.58 -2.94 -14.99
C ALA A 188 -5.79 -2.53 -15.85
N HIS A 189 -5.69 -1.46 -16.66
CA HIS A 189 -6.75 -1.05 -17.59
C HIS A 189 -6.61 -1.69 -18.98
N ASN A 190 -5.40 -2.11 -19.38
CA ASN A 190 -5.14 -2.78 -20.64
C ASN A 190 -4.02 -3.81 -20.46
N ARG A 191 -4.38 -5.06 -20.13
CA ARG A 191 -3.43 -6.14 -19.88
C ARG A 191 -2.44 -6.39 -21.03
N LEU A 192 -2.74 -5.96 -22.26
CA LEU A 192 -1.80 -6.05 -23.39
C LEU A 192 -0.59 -5.10 -23.25
N GLU A 193 -0.69 -4.05 -22.44
CA GLU A 193 0.42 -3.16 -22.10
C GLU A 193 1.05 -3.59 -20.76
N ALA A 194 2.37 -3.74 -20.75
CA ALA A 194 3.16 -3.84 -19.54
C ALA A 194 4.35 -2.89 -19.60
N TYR A 195 4.90 -2.55 -18.44
CA TYR A 195 6.01 -1.64 -18.26
C TYR A 195 7.12 -2.35 -17.49
N CYS A 196 8.35 -2.27 -17.99
CA CYS A 196 9.53 -2.78 -17.32
C CYS A 196 10.35 -1.62 -16.75
N LYS A 197 10.52 -1.59 -15.42
CA LYS A 197 11.44 -0.67 -14.76
C LYS A 197 12.83 -1.31 -14.73
N ILE A 198 13.76 -0.72 -15.47
CA ILE A 198 15.20 -0.97 -15.32
C ILE A 198 15.71 0.03 -14.28
N ASP A 199 16.52 -0.42 -13.31
CA ASP A 199 17.11 0.47 -12.32
C ASP A 199 18.18 1.38 -12.94
N GLY A 200 18.24 2.63 -12.47
CA GLY A 200 18.99 3.71 -13.12
C GLY A 200 18.32 4.36 -14.35
N LEU A 201 17.24 3.79 -14.89
CA LEU A 201 16.55 4.35 -16.07
C LEU A 201 15.32 5.21 -15.69
N PRO A 202 15.20 6.47 -16.15
CA PRO A 202 14.13 7.38 -15.73
C PRO A 202 12.77 7.17 -16.44
N THR A 203 12.69 6.26 -17.42
CA THR A 203 11.47 5.97 -18.19
C THR A 203 11.29 4.47 -18.38
N ASP A 204 10.12 3.97 -17.97
CA ASP A 204 9.77 2.54 -18.06
C ASP A 204 9.60 2.08 -19.51
N VAL A 205 10.22 0.94 -19.86
CA VAL A 205 10.15 0.33 -21.19
C VAL A 205 8.78 -0.30 -21.42
N LEU A 206 8.11 0.01 -22.53
CA LEU A 206 6.81 -0.53 -22.90
C LEU A 206 6.94 -1.92 -23.56
N ILE A 207 6.36 -2.93 -22.94
CA ILE A 207 6.18 -4.28 -23.49
C ILE A 207 4.73 -4.39 -23.97
N ASN A 208 4.52 -4.46 -25.29
CA ASN A 208 3.19 -4.41 -25.90
C ASN A 208 2.80 -5.73 -26.58
N GLY A 209 1.61 -6.25 -26.23
CA GLY A 209 1.08 -7.52 -26.67
C GLY A 209 1.58 -8.70 -25.84
N PHE A 210 0.70 -9.68 -25.59
CA PHE A 210 1.01 -10.86 -24.78
C PHE A 210 2.26 -11.63 -25.26
N LEU A 211 2.49 -11.67 -26.59
CA LEU A 211 3.67 -12.29 -27.18
C LEU A 211 4.99 -11.66 -26.68
N ALA A 212 5.06 -10.33 -26.59
CA ALA A 212 6.24 -9.62 -26.09
C ALA A 212 6.40 -9.73 -24.56
N GLN A 213 5.31 -9.94 -23.83
CA GLN A 213 5.30 -10.22 -22.38
C GLN A 213 5.80 -11.64 -22.06
N ASN A 214 5.77 -12.56 -23.02
CA ASN A 214 6.40 -13.89 -22.96
C ASN A 214 6.25 -14.64 -21.63
N ARG A 215 5.00 -14.88 -21.20
CA ARG A 215 4.60 -15.63 -19.99
C ARG A 215 4.98 -14.99 -18.63
N ALA A 216 5.50 -13.77 -18.63
CA ALA A 216 5.68 -12.98 -17.41
C ALA A 216 4.32 -12.51 -16.82
N VAL A 217 4.30 -12.27 -15.51
CA VAL A 217 3.16 -11.71 -14.77
C VAL A 217 3.60 -10.57 -13.86
N GLU A 218 2.63 -9.80 -13.37
CA GLU A 218 2.81 -8.68 -12.46
C GLU A 218 3.75 -9.01 -11.28
N GLY A 219 4.88 -8.28 -11.20
CA GLY A 219 5.87 -8.43 -10.14
C GLY A 219 6.96 -9.47 -10.39
N ASP A 220 7.03 -10.10 -11.57
CA ASP A 220 8.21 -10.91 -11.96
C ASP A 220 9.43 -9.99 -12.20
N ILE A 221 10.63 -10.51 -11.96
CA ILE A 221 11.87 -9.87 -12.43
C ILE A 221 12.34 -10.60 -13.68
N VAL A 222 12.46 -9.84 -14.77
CA VAL A 222 12.59 -10.35 -16.13
C VAL A 222 13.86 -9.88 -16.80
N ALA A 223 14.35 -10.70 -17.74
CA ALA A 223 15.34 -10.32 -18.71
C ALA A 223 14.62 -9.72 -19.93
N ILE A 224 14.85 -8.44 -20.23
CA ILE A 224 14.27 -7.78 -21.41
C ILE A 224 15.33 -7.34 -22.43
N ARG A 225 15.01 -7.53 -23.71
CA ARG A 225 15.72 -6.89 -24.83
C ARG A 225 14.95 -5.66 -25.28
N VAL A 226 15.61 -4.51 -25.30
CA VAL A 226 15.04 -3.23 -25.74
C VAL A 226 15.15 -3.12 -27.26
N ASP A 227 14.10 -2.59 -27.90
CA ASP A 227 14.03 -2.40 -29.34
C ASP A 227 14.89 -1.19 -29.80
N PRO A 228 15.32 -1.13 -31.08
CA PRO A 228 15.97 0.06 -31.61
C PRO A 228 15.03 1.30 -31.61
N PRO A 229 15.56 2.54 -31.49
CA PRO A 229 14.77 3.77 -31.44
C PRO A 229 13.85 4.07 -32.64
N SER A 230 13.97 3.31 -33.73
CA SER A 230 13.04 3.31 -34.87
C SER A 230 11.66 2.76 -34.53
N LEU A 231 11.57 1.77 -33.62
CA LEU A 231 10.31 1.10 -33.23
C LEU A 231 9.62 1.76 -32.02
N TRP A 232 10.32 2.65 -31.30
CA TRP A 232 9.83 3.30 -30.10
C TRP A 232 8.58 4.17 -30.34
N THR A 233 7.55 3.96 -29.52
CA THR A 233 6.24 4.65 -29.62
C THR A 233 6.32 6.13 -29.24
N LYS A 234 5.53 7.00 -29.87
CA LYS A 234 5.42 8.42 -29.48
C LYS A 234 4.69 8.57 -28.14
N MET A 235 5.23 9.36 -27.21
CA MET A 235 4.58 9.68 -25.94
C MET A 235 3.31 10.52 -26.17
N LYS A 236 2.19 10.11 -25.55
CA LYS A 236 0.95 10.90 -25.53
C LYS A 236 1.12 12.09 -24.57
N GLY A 237 0.67 13.27 -24.96
CA GLY A 237 0.72 14.49 -24.13
C GLY A 237 1.99 15.35 -24.26
N PHE A 238 2.99 14.95 -25.05
CA PHE A 238 4.23 15.71 -25.19
C PHE A 238 4.12 16.83 -26.25
N THR A 239 3.57 17.99 -25.85
CA THR A 239 3.59 19.24 -26.63
C THR A 239 4.73 20.14 -26.14
N ALA A 240 5.92 19.97 -26.73
CA ALA A 240 7.06 20.83 -26.43
C ALA A 240 6.98 22.14 -27.23
N THR A 241 6.76 23.27 -26.53
CA THR A 241 7.15 24.59 -27.01
C THR A 241 8.67 24.67 -27.02
N VAL A 242 9.28 24.68 -28.21
CA VAL A 242 10.72 24.88 -28.36
C VAL A 242 11.00 26.36 -28.43
N GLU A 243 11.44 26.94 -27.30
CA GLU A 243 12.08 28.24 -27.29
C GLU A 243 13.51 28.08 -27.79
N ASN A 244 13.84 28.74 -28.90
CA ASN A 244 15.22 28.79 -29.40
C ASN A 244 16.04 29.72 -28.48
N PRO A 245 17.22 29.30 -27.98
CA PRO A 245 18.11 30.21 -27.27
C PRO A 245 18.61 31.29 -28.23
N ALA A 246 18.24 32.55 -27.98
CA ALA A 246 18.67 33.67 -28.79
C ALA A 246 20.18 33.93 -28.61
N ALA A 247 20.91 34.01 -29.73
CA ALA A 247 22.26 34.56 -29.72
C ALA A 247 22.17 36.08 -29.53
N VAL A 248 22.84 36.60 -28.49
CA VAL A 248 22.93 38.04 -28.23
C VAL A 248 24.11 38.61 -29.03
N ASN A 249 23.87 39.63 -29.86
CA ASN A 249 24.67 40.85 -29.88
C ASN A 249 24.13 41.95 -30.81
N ASP A 250 24.54 43.17 -30.49
CA ASP A 250 24.65 44.36 -31.35
C ASP A 250 23.37 44.96 -31.96
N CYS A 251 22.63 45.68 -31.11
CA CYS A 251 21.79 46.80 -31.54
C CYS A 251 22.65 47.96 -32.07
N ASN A 252 22.37 48.51 -33.25
CA ASN A 252 22.53 49.95 -33.54
C ASN A 252 22.02 50.36 -34.94
N LEU A 253 20.89 51.09 -35.01
CA LEU A 253 20.83 52.49 -35.47
C LEU A 253 19.37 52.98 -35.61
N HIS A 254 19.12 54.22 -35.19
CA HIS A 254 17.88 54.96 -35.45
C HIS A 254 17.89 55.58 -36.85
N ALA A 255 16.74 55.61 -37.54
CA ALA A 255 16.16 56.87 -38.03
C ALA A 255 14.73 56.70 -38.59
N GLU A 256 13.88 57.61 -38.10
CA GLU A 256 12.70 58.26 -38.72
C GLU A 256 12.71 58.41 -40.27
N ALA A 257 11.58 58.52 -40.99
CA ALA A 257 10.16 58.55 -40.58
C ALA A 257 9.20 58.22 -41.76
N ALA A 258 7.90 58.08 -41.43
CA ALA A 258 6.65 58.41 -42.15
C ALA A 258 6.65 58.61 -43.71
N THR A 259 5.58 58.30 -44.46
CA THR A 259 4.14 58.52 -44.17
C THR A 259 3.22 57.83 -45.21
N VAL A 260 1.89 57.88 -44.99
CA VAL A 260 0.77 57.85 -45.98
C VAL A 260 0.28 56.48 -46.53
N MET A 261 -0.86 56.04 -45.96
CA MET A 261 -2.11 55.49 -46.58
C MET A 261 -2.03 54.24 -47.52
N GLN A 262 -3.11 53.52 -47.87
CA GLN A 262 -4.56 53.77 -47.68
C GLN A 262 -5.41 52.49 -47.44
N ASP A 263 -6.64 52.72 -46.97
CA ASP A 263 -7.81 51.86 -46.77
C ASP A 263 -7.90 50.50 -47.52
N CYS A 264 -7.91 49.42 -46.74
CA CYS A 264 -9.06 48.53 -46.54
C CYS A 264 -10.22 48.56 -47.57
N LEU A 265 -10.55 47.41 -48.20
CA LEU A 265 -11.84 46.67 -48.07
C LEU A 265 -12.08 45.59 -49.17
N LYS A 266 -12.77 44.51 -48.77
CA LYS A 266 -13.77 43.61 -49.46
C LYS A 266 -13.84 43.61 -51.02
N GLY A 267 -13.97 42.48 -51.73
CA GLY A 267 -14.20 41.06 -51.34
C GLY A 267 -15.31 40.38 -52.19
N LYS A 268 -15.64 39.11 -51.85
CA LYS A 268 -16.79 38.26 -52.32
C LYS A 268 -16.70 37.46 -53.65
N ASN A 269 -16.81 36.12 -53.48
CA ASN A 269 -17.74 35.17 -54.12
C ASN A 269 -17.74 34.90 -55.65
N LYS A 270 -17.18 33.75 -56.07
CA LYS A 270 -17.85 32.52 -56.63
C LYS A 270 -16.73 31.52 -57.07
N VAL A 271 -16.73 30.20 -56.85
CA VAL A 271 -17.71 29.09 -57.02
C VAL A 271 -17.77 28.58 -58.48
N ASP A 272 -17.66 27.25 -58.66
CA ASP A 272 -17.78 26.40 -59.87
C ASP A 272 -16.64 26.45 -60.94
N MET A 273 -16.31 25.39 -61.73
CA MET A 273 -16.50 23.90 -61.64
C MET A 273 -15.58 23.18 -62.68
N ASP A 274 -15.20 21.92 -62.38
CA ASP A 274 -14.97 20.70 -63.22
C ASP A 274 -14.31 20.65 -64.62
N SER A 275 -13.91 19.42 -65.00
CA SER A 275 -13.47 18.89 -66.32
C SER A 275 -12.04 19.28 -66.78
N ASP A 276 -11.08 18.35 -66.94
CA ASP A 276 -10.89 17.27 -67.97
C ASP A 276 -10.23 17.79 -69.27
N CYS A 277 -9.54 17.00 -70.12
CA CYS A 277 -8.76 15.76 -70.01
C CYS A 277 -8.23 15.44 -71.44
N SER A 278 -6.97 15.01 -71.61
CA SER A 278 -6.35 14.60 -72.91
C SER A 278 -6.27 15.72 -73.99
N ASP A 279 -5.57 15.61 -75.13
CA ASP A 279 -4.85 14.49 -75.78
C ASP A 279 -3.66 15.00 -76.64
N CYS A 280 -2.93 14.07 -77.29
CA CYS A 280 -1.93 14.18 -78.37
C CYS A 280 -0.49 14.66 -78.02
N GLY A 281 0.58 14.14 -78.66
CA GLY A 281 0.66 12.94 -79.50
C GLY A 281 1.91 12.87 -80.42
N HIS A 282 2.69 11.77 -80.33
CA HIS A 282 3.87 11.43 -81.18
C HIS A 282 5.07 12.40 -81.08
N PHE A 283 6.35 12.08 -81.34
CA PHE A 283 7.10 10.90 -81.84
C PHE A 283 8.57 11.03 -81.31
N SER A 284 9.53 10.09 -81.36
CA SER A 284 9.66 8.68 -81.82
C SER A 284 10.86 8.00 -81.10
N THR A 285 11.55 7.03 -81.74
CA THR A 285 12.87 6.45 -81.32
C THR A 285 13.70 6.14 -82.59
N PRO A 286 14.98 5.69 -82.48
CA PRO A 286 15.20 4.24 -82.70
C PRO A 286 16.44 3.56 -82.06
N LYS A 287 16.20 2.40 -81.42
CA LYS A 287 16.99 1.12 -81.52
C LYS A 287 18.42 1.10 -80.90
N ASN A 288 19.00 0.01 -80.38
CA ASN A 288 18.87 -1.47 -80.37
C ASN A 288 19.48 -1.97 -79.00
N ARG A 289 19.57 -3.23 -78.50
CA ARG A 289 19.11 -4.64 -78.69
C ARG A 289 19.67 -5.47 -77.50
N LEU A 290 19.24 -6.68 -77.08
CA LEU A 290 18.01 -7.50 -77.23
C LEU A 290 18.10 -8.68 -76.20
N CYS A 291 16.98 -9.06 -75.54
CA CYS A 291 16.79 -10.34 -74.81
C CYS A 291 17.61 -10.61 -73.51
N TYR A 292 17.25 -11.56 -72.63
CA TYR A 292 16.09 -12.49 -72.58
C TYR A 292 15.49 -12.59 -71.14
N LYS A 293 14.70 -13.63 -70.82
CA LYS A 293 13.80 -13.75 -69.66
C LYS A 293 14.25 -14.77 -68.58
N ASN A 294 13.69 -14.59 -67.38
CA ASN A 294 13.50 -15.55 -66.27
C ASN A 294 14.72 -16.01 -65.43
N GLY A 295 14.50 -16.17 -64.12
CA GLY A 295 15.38 -16.86 -63.17
C GLY A 295 15.00 -16.57 -61.71
N TYR A 296 14.81 -17.61 -60.89
CA TYR A 296 14.68 -17.53 -59.42
C TYR A 296 15.91 -18.23 -58.81
N CYS A 297 16.55 -17.60 -57.81
CA CYS A 297 17.32 -18.13 -56.66
C CYS A 297 17.58 -16.92 -55.73
N SER A 298 17.60 -16.98 -54.39
CA SER A 298 17.96 -18.02 -53.40
C SER A 298 19.46 -18.04 -53.04
N GLU A 299 19.72 -18.14 -51.73
CA GLU A 299 21.00 -18.41 -51.03
C GLU A 299 21.91 -17.19 -50.71
N GLU A 300 22.63 -17.27 -49.57
CA GLU A 300 23.11 -16.14 -48.73
C GLU A 300 24.63 -16.24 -48.41
N ILE A 301 25.02 -15.49 -47.38
CA ILE A 301 26.15 -15.69 -46.44
C ILE A 301 27.49 -15.00 -46.75
N VAL A 302 27.80 -14.09 -45.81
CA VAL A 302 29.09 -13.73 -45.18
C VAL A 302 30.22 -13.15 -46.03
N CYS A 303 30.79 -12.10 -45.44
CA CYS A 303 32.01 -11.39 -45.81
C CYS A 303 33.25 -12.29 -45.89
N PRO A 304 34.30 -11.81 -46.56
CA PRO A 304 35.64 -11.92 -45.98
C PRO A 304 36.09 -10.60 -45.36
N GLU A 305 36.72 -10.68 -44.19
CA GLU A 305 37.67 -9.66 -43.74
C GLU A 305 38.95 -9.72 -44.61
N PHE A 306 39.73 -8.64 -44.68
CA PHE A 306 41.10 -8.57 -44.14
C PHE A 306 41.78 -7.22 -44.40
N VAL A 307 42.56 -6.75 -43.40
CA VAL A 307 43.85 -6.00 -43.45
C VAL A 307 44.11 -5.12 -44.71
N GLY A 308 44.27 -3.80 -44.65
CA GLY A 308 45.13 -3.01 -43.75
C GLY A 308 46.23 -2.26 -44.57
N ALA A 309 46.88 -1.23 -43.99
CA ALA A 309 47.99 -0.42 -44.56
C ALA A 309 47.64 0.50 -45.79
N SER A 310 48.28 1.66 -46.03
CA SER A 310 49.11 2.56 -45.20
C SER A 310 49.20 3.99 -45.80
N ASP A 311 49.63 4.95 -44.96
CA ASP A 311 50.65 6.01 -45.21
C ASP A 311 50.31 7.52 -45.09
N LYS A 312 50.92 8.14 -44.04
CA LYS A 312 51.60 9.47 -43.90
C LYS A 312 51.03 10.71 -44.64
N GLY A 313 51.03 11.95 -44.10
CA GLY A 313 51.53 12.61 -42.85
C GLY A 313 51.15 14.13 -42.96
N TYR A 314 51.40 15.08 -42.05
CA TYR A 314 52.48 15.31 -41.06
C TYR A 314 52.03 16.33 -39.97
N LEU A 315 52.59 16.20 -38.75
CA LEU A 315 52.93 17.22 -37.70
C LEU A 315 52.21 18.62 -37.68
N ASN A 316 51.67 19.09 -36.54
CA ASN A 316 52.42 19.52 -35.34
C ASN A 316 51.56 19.56 -34.03
N GLY A 317 52.22 19.44 -32.86
CA GLY A 317 51.70 19.81 -31.52
C GLY A 317 52.00 21.29 -31.16
N PRO A 318 52.05 21.73 -29.88
CA PRO A 318 52.17 21.01 -28.57
C PRO A 318 50.93 21.26 -27.65
N CYS A 319 50.79 20.91 -26.35
CA CYS A 319 51.43 20.01 -25.36
C CYS A 319 50.37 19.77 -24.24
N SER A 320 50.07 18.56 -23.75
CA SER A 320 50.76 17.72 -22.73
C SER A 320 50.83 18.26 -21.29
N LEU A 321 50.17 17.56 -20.36
CA LEU A 321 50.56 17.45 -18.95
C LEU A 321 50.07 16.09 -18.44
N MET A 322 50.95 15.32 -17.79
CA MET A 322 50.68 13.96 -17.31
C MET A 322 51.16 13.80 -15.86
N SER A 323 50.54 12.87 -15.15
CA SER A 323 51.14 12.16 -14.02
C SER A 323 50.69 10.71 -14.10
N ASP A 324 51.64 9.80 -14.35
CA ASP A 324 51.44 8.36 -14.15
C ASP A 324 51.58 8.04 -12.65
N ASP A 325 50.94 6.96 -12.18
CA ASP A 325 51.67 5.99 -11.35
C ASP A 325 51.04 4.59 -11.41
N LEU A 326 51.80 3.57 -10.98
CA LEU A 326 51.59 2.17 -11.37
C LEU A 326 50.84 1.31 -10.34
N GLY A 327 49.76 0.68 -10.81
CA GLY A 327 49.55 -0.77 -10.67
C GLY A 327 49.41 -1.41 -9.29
N ALA A 328 48.15 -1.56 -8.84
CA ALA A 328 47.74 -2.64 -7.94
C ALA A 328 46.50 -3.33 -8.54
N GLY A 329 46.54 -4.65 -8.71
CA GLY A 329 45.49 -5.39 -9.40
C GLY A 329 44.30 -5.74 -8.51
N CYS A 330 43.09 -5.31 -8.90
CA CYS A 330 41.82 -5.82 -8.37
C CYS A 330 40.83 -6.04 -9.53
N PHE A 331 40.09 -7.15 -9.51
CA PHE A 331 39.21 -7.54 -10.61
C PHE A 331 37.87 -6.77 -10.59
N ILE A 332 37.81 -5.64 -11.29
CA ILE A 332 36.54 -4.95 -11.56
C ILE A 332 35.77 -5.70 -12.66
N ARG A 333 34.88 -6.63 -12.27
CA ARG A 333 33.93 -7.31 -13.18
C ARG A 333 32.53 -6.68 -13.21
N SER A 334 32.35 -5.48 -12.66
CA SER A 334 31.01 -4.87 -12.45
C SER A 334 30.66 -3.69 -13.37
N ASP A 335 31.63 -3.07 -14.05
CA ASP A 335 31.41 -1.76 -14.70
C ASP A 335 30.65 -1.84 -16.04
N GLU A 336 30.81 -2.90 -16.83
CA GLU A 336 30.25 -2.97 -18.20
C GLU A 336 28.71 -2.95 -18.22
N ALA A 337 28.06 -3.56 -17.21
CA ALA A 337 26.61 -3.51 -17.06
C ALA A 337 26.12 -2.11 -16.68
N VAL A 338 26.82 -1.41 -15.76
CA VAL A 338 26.50 -0.04 -15.34
C VAL A 338 26.70 0.93 -16.51
N TYR A 339 27.81 0.79 -17.23
CA TYR A 339 28.10 1.53 -18.46
C TYR A 339 27.02 1.31 -19.54
N SER A 340 26.52 0.09 -19.69
CA SER A 340 25.45 -0.24 -20.64
C SER A 340 24.10 0.39 -20.28
N VAL A 341 23.75 0.45 -18.99
CA VAL A 341 22.56 1.19 -18.52
C VAL A 341 22.73 2.70 -18.74
N ALA A 342 23.90 3.27 -18.44
CA ALA A 342 24.20 4.68 -18.68
C ALA A 342 24.12 5.05 -20.17
N LYS A 343 24.67 4.20 -21.05
CA LYS A 343 24.59 4.30 -22.51
C LYS A 343 23.14 4.27 -22.99
N LEU A 344 22.32 3.34 -22.48
CA LEU A 344 20.90 3.27 -22.83
C LEU A 344 20.13 4.52 -22.34
N CYS A 345 20.43 5.01 -21.13
CA CYS A 345 19.88 6.26 -20.61
C CYS A 345 20.20 7.46 -21.52
N GLY A 346 21.43 7.57 -22.02
CA GLY A 346 21.82 8.58 -23.02
C GLY A 346 21.00 8.51 -24.32
N ILE A 347 20.71 7.30 -24.82
CA ILE A 347 19.86 7.11 -26.00
C ILE A 347 18.41 7.51 -25.69
N VAL A 348 17.87 7.15 -24.52
CA VAL A 348 16.50 7.55 -24.10
C VAL A 348 16.37 9.06 -24.00
N ASN A 349 17.34 9.73 -23.37
CA ASN A 349 17.37 11.19 -23.24
C ASN A 349 17.53 11.91 -24.60
N SER A 350 18.07 11.23 -25.61
CA SER A 350 18.16 11.74 -27.00
C SER A 350 16.83 11.71 -27.76
N PHE A 351 15.81 10.99 -27.27
CA PHE A 351 14.48 10.89 -27.88
C PHE A 351 13.33 11.16 -26.89
N PRO A 352 13.27 12.35 -26.23
CA PRO A 352 12.34 12.62 -25.13
C PRO A 352 10.85 12.56 -25.50
N SER A 353 10.52 12.66 -26.79
CA SER A 353 9.15 12.53 -27.32
C SER A 353 8.72 11.08 -27.61
N LYS A 354 9.63 10.10 -27.43
CA LYS A 354 9.38 8.66 -27.62
C LYS A 354 9.52 7.89 -26.30
N ARG A 355 8.82 6.76 -26.20
CA ARG A 355 8.97 5.76 -25.12
C ARG A 355 9.65 4.51 -25.67
N PRO A 356 10.73 4.01 -25.03
CA PRO A 356 11.34 2.74 -25.38
C PRO A 356 10.35 1.58 -25.39
N THR A 357 10.51 0.68 -26.34
CA THR A 357 9.77 -0.59 -26.41
C THR A 357 10.72 -1.78 -26.25
N GLY A 358 10.19 -2.96 -25.96
CA GLY A 358 11.00 -4.17 -25.89
C GLY A 358 10.18 -5.44 -25.69
N ARG A 359 10.88 -6.55 -25.43
CA ARG A 359 10.31 -7.89 -25.21
C ARG A 359 11.05 -8.66 -24.12
N VAL A 360 10.30 -9.50 -23.40
CA VAL A 360 10.82 -10.43 -22.38
C VAL A 360 11.47 -11.64 -23.08
N VAL A 361 12.75 -11.87 -22.81
CA VAL A 361 13.50 -13.04 -23.34
C VAL A 361 13.56 -14.19 -22.33
N SER A 362 13.54 -13.90 -21.03
CA SER A 362 13.44 -14.89 -19.96
C SER A 362 12.90 -14.28 -18.67
N ILE A 363 12.47 -15.12 -17.72
CA ILE A 363 12.06 -14.72 -16.36
C ILE A 363 13.19 -15.15 -15.43
N ILE A 364 13.80 -14.19 -14.73
CA ILE A 364 14.96 -14.44 -13.85
C ILE A 364 14.45 -14.88 -12.48
N GLU A 365 13.56 -14.08 -11.87
CA GLU A 365 12.95 -14.40 -10.57
C GLU A 365 11.43 -14.35 -10.70
N ARG A 366 10.77 -15.42 -10.24
CA ARG A 366 9.31 -15.58 -10.28
C ARG A 366 8.67 -14.84 -9.10
N SER A 367 7.66 -14.01 -9.37
CA SER A 367 6.99 -13.22 -8.33
C SER A 367 6.26 -14.09 -7.30
N PRO A 368 6.30 -13.78 -5.99
CA PRO A 368 5.41 -14.36 -4.98
C PRO A 368 3.92 -14.21 -5.34
N ARG A 369 3.53 -13.15 -6.08
CA ARG A 369 2.16 -12.97 -6.57
C ARG A 369 1.68 -14.08 -7.50
N ARG A 370 2.55 -14.97 -8.01
CA ARG A 370 2.15 -16.19 -8.74
C ARG A 370 1.39 -17.19 -7.87
N ASN A 371 1.49 -17.08 -6.54
CA ASN A 371 0.94 -18.05 -5.58
C ASN A 371 -0.35 -17.58 -4.87
N THR A 372 -0.65 -16.27 -4.90
CA THR A 372 -1.71 -15.64 -4.10
C THR A 372 -2.86 -15.07 -4.93
N ILE A 373 -3.14 -15.63 -6.12
CA ILE A 373 -4.05 -15.00 -7.07
C ILE A 373 -5.50 -15.37 -6.75
N LEU A 374 -6.27 -14.37 -6.33
CA LEU A 374 -7.69 -14.48 -6.04
C LEU A 374 -8.54 -14.52 -7.32
N GLY A 375 -9.62 -15.29 -7.33
CA GLY A 375 -10.55 -15.38 -8.46
C GLY A 375 -11.81 -16.19 -8.22
N PHE A 376 -12.64 -16.28 -9.26
CA PHE A 376 -13.92 -17.02 -9.30
C PHE A 376 -13.89 -18.14 -10.35
N LEU A 377 -14.67 -19.21 -10.12
CA LEU A 377 -14.69 -20.43 -10.93
C LEU A 377 -15.77 -20.41 -12.02
N GLY A 378 -15.40 -20.60 -13.29
CA GLY A 378 -16.30 -20.48 -14.46
C GLY A 378 -17.28 -21.65 -14.69
N VAL A 379 -18.05 -22.05 -13.67
CA VAL A 379 -18.87 -23.27 -13.65
C VAL A 379 -19.93 -23.35 -14.77
N LYS A 380 -20.55 -22.21 -15.16
CA LYS A 380 -21.57 -22.12 -16.22
C LYS A 380 -21.18 -22.78 -17.55
N GLN A 381 -19.89 -22.83 -17.91
CA GLN A 381 -19.44 -23.47 -19.15
C GLN A 381 -19.44 -25.00 -19.04
N LEU A 382 -19.10 -25.54 -17.86
CA LEU A 382 -18.98 -26.97 -17.59
C LEU A 382 -20.33 -27.67 -17.38
N ILE A 383 -21.30 -26.98 -16.76
CA ILE A 383 -22.68 -27.50 -16.66
C ILE A 383 -23.30 -27.61 -18.07
N ARG A 384 -23.13 -26.58 -18.92
CA ARG A 384 -23.67 -26.57 -20.29
C ARG A 384 -23.10 -27.69 -21.17
N SER A 385 -21.82 -28.03 -21.07
CA SER A 385 -21.25 -29.15 -21.84
C SER A 385 -21.75 -30.52 -21.36
N ARG A 386 -21.98 -30.69 -20.04
CA ARG A 386 -22.62 -31.90 -19.47
C ARG A 386 -24.11 -32.02 -19.83
N GLU A 387 -24.85 -30.91 -19.96
CA GLU A 387 -26.26 -30.94 -20.41
C GLU A 387 -26.44 -31.32 -21.88
N VAL A 388 -25.51 -30.92 -22.76
CA VAL A 388 -25.55 -31.27 -24.19
C VAL A 388 -25.26 -32.76 -24.40
N SER A 389 -24.18 -33.27 -23.81
CA SER A 389 -23.82 -34.70 -23.94
C SER A 389 -24.88 -35.66 -23.36
N SER A 390 -25.63 -35.20 -22.35
CA SER A 390 -26.80 -35.91 -21.83
C SER A 390 -27.92 -36.07 -22.89
N LYS A 391 -28.22 -35.03 -23.67
CA LYS A 391 -29.31 -35.03 -24.67
C LYS A 391 -28.96 -35.82 -25.94
N ASP A 392 -27.71 -35.76 -26.39
CA ASP A 392 -27.28 -36.44 -27.63
C ASP A 392 -27.07 -37.95 -27.47
N SER A 393 -27.08 -38.45 -26.23
CA SER A 393 -26.93 -39.87 -25.85
C SER A 393 -27.87 -40.88 -26.53
N LYS A 394 -28.89 -40.42 -27.27
CA LYS A 394 -29.83 -41.26 -28.03
C LYS A 394 -29.64 -41.28 -29.55
N LYS A 395 -28.79 -40.42 -30.13
CA LYS A 395 -28.56 -40.38 -31.60
C LYS A 395 -27.15 -39.91 -32.00
N ASN A 396 -26.11 -40.70 -31.67
CA ASN A 396 -25.07 -41.06 -32.65
C ASN A 396 -24.06 -42.09 -32.08
N LYS A 397 -23.79 -43.14 -32.85
CA LYS A 397 -22.61 -44.01 -32.68
C LYS A 397 -21.68 -43.81 -33.89
N PHE A 398 -20.89 -42.74 -33.90
CA PHE A 398 -19.62 -42.60 -34.66
C PHE A 398 -19.05 -41.17 -34.54
N SER A 399 -18.34 -40.88 -33.45
CA SER A 399 -17.58 -39.62 -33.27
C SER A 399 -16.56 -39.70 -32.11
N SER A 400 -15.76 -40.77 -32.04
CA SER A 400 -14.75 -40.98 -30.99
C SER A 400 -13.50 -40.11 -31.17
N PHE A 401 -13.66 -38.78 -31.11
CA PHE A 401 -12.55 -37.84 -30.92
C PHE A 401 -12.27 -37.66 -29.42
N SER A 402 -11.46 -38.57 -28.88
CA SER A 402 -11.13 -38.63 -27.46
C SER A 402 -10.17 -37.51 -27.04
N VAL A 403 -10.70 -36.43 -26.44
CA VAL A 403 -9.94 -35.49 -25.62
C VAL A 403 -10.71 -35.21 -24.32
N ASN A 404 -10.51 -36.08 -23.32
CA ASN A 404 -11.02 -35.84 -21.96
C ASN A 404 -10.18 -34.74 -21.28
N HIS A 405 -10.58 -33.49 -21.48
CA HIS A 405 -10.00 -32.35 -20.77
C HIS A 405 -11.04 -31.70 -19.86
N GLU A 406 -11.19 -32.34 -18.69
CA GLU A 406 -11.96 -31.86 -17.55
C GLU A 406 -11.25 -30.66 -16.89
N PHE A 407 -11.31 -29.51 -17.56
CA PHE A 407 -10.81 -28.23 -17.06
C PHE A 407 -11.95 -27.27 -16.72
N ILE A 408 -11.73 -26.43 -15.71
CA ILE A 408 -12.55 -25.26 -15.40
C ILE A 408 -11.69 -23.99 -15.46
N MET A 409 -12.25 -22.91 -16.00
CA MET A 409 -11.55 -21.63 -16.12
C MET A 409 -11.71 -20.80 -14.85
N LEU A 410 -10.59 -20.40 -14.23
CA LEU A 410 -10.58 -19.39 -13.17
C LEU A 410 -10.47 -17.99 -13.81
N THR A 411 -11.27 -17.05 -13.32
CA THR A 411 -11.20 -15.63 -13.67
C THR A 411 -10.68 -14.84 -12.48
N PRO A 412 -9.45 -14.26 -12.53
CA PRO A 412 -8.90 -13.50 -11.42
C PRO A 412 -9.69 -12.23 -11.09
N THR A 413 -9.55 -11.75 -9.85
CA THR A 413 -10.08 -10.44 -9.41
C THR A 413 -9.19 -9.28 -9.85
N ASP A 414 -7.86 -9.43 -9.82
CA ASP A 414 -6.90 -8.46 -10.36
C ASP A 414 -6.78 -8.63 -11.90
N PRO A 415 -7.24 -7.65 -12.71
CA PRO A 415 -7.30 -7.76 -14.18
C PRO A 415 -5.92 -7.80 -14.86
N LYS A 416 -4.82 -7.62 -14.11
CA LYS A 416 -3.46 -7.83 -14.61
C LYS A 416 -3.18 -9.29 -14.96
N PHE A 417 -3.81 -10.23 -14.26
CA PHE A 417 -3.56 -11.66 -14.47
C PHE A 417 -4.42 -12.25 -15.61
N PRO A 418 -3.90 -13.22 -16.37
CA PRO A 418 -4.70 -13.95 -17.35
C PRO A 418 -5.75 -14.82 -16.66
N LYS A 419 -6.82 -15.17 -17.37
CA LYS A 419 -7.65 -16.32 -16.98
C LYS A 419 -6.79 -17.59 -16.97
N MET A 420 -7.08 -18.51 -16.05
CA MET A 420 -6.25 -19.69 -15.81
C MET A 420 -7.04 -20.97 -15.99
N MET A 421 -6.35 -22.05 -16.34
CA MET A 421 -6.92 -23.37 -16.53
C MET A 421 -6.68 -24.22 -15.27
N LEU A 422 -7.74 -24.76 -14.67
CA LEU A 422 -7.67 -25.64 -13.50
C LEU A 422 -8.17 -27.04 -13.90
N SER A 423 -7.43 -28.10 -13.56
CA SER A 423 -7.91 -29.48 -13.71
C SER A 423 -8.94 -29.82 -12.64
N LEU A 424 -10.07 -30.47 -12.99
CA LEU A 424 -11.03 -30.92 -11.99
C LEU A 424 -10.37 -31.83 -10.93
N LYS A 425 -9.37 -32.63 -11.35
CA LYS A 425 -8.61 -33.55 -10.49
C LYS A 425 -7.63 -32.86 -9.53
N SER A 426 -7.39 -31.55 -9.70
CA SER A 426 -6.55 -30.75 -8.80
C SER A 426 -7.35 -29.74 -7.96
N LEU A 427 -8.69 -29.83 -7.99
CA LEU A 427 -9.55 -29.06 -7.10
C LEU A 427 -9.58 -29.68 -5.69
N PRO A 428 -9.74 -28.88 -4.63
CA PRO A 428 -10.03 -29.38 -3.29
C PRO A 428 -11.30 -30.26 -3.27
N PRO A 429 -11.33 -31.37 -2.52
CA PRO A 429 -12.48 -32.29 -2.52
C PRO A 429 -13.83 -31.65 -2.15
N HIS A 430 -13.84 -30.57 -1.36
CA HIS A 430 -15.08 -29.86 -1.02
C HIS A 430 -15.67 -29.09 -2.22
N ILE A 431 -14.82 -28.62 -3.15
CA ILE A 431 -15.24 -27.99 -4.41
C ILE A 431 -15.64 -29.08 -5.41
N GLU A 432 -14.80 -30.12 -5.57
CA GLU A 432 -15.06 -31.22 -6.50
C GLU A 432 -16.42 -31.89 -6.22
N ASN A 433 -16.69 -32.25 -4.95
CA ASN A 433 -17.97 -32.88 -4.58
C ASN A 433 -19.19 -32.00 -4.90
N ARG A 434 -19.11 -30.68 -4.65
CA ARG A 434 -20.19 -29.74 -5.01
C ARG A 434 -20.39 -29.66 -6.53
N LEU A 435 -19.31 -29.60 -7.32
CA LEU A 435 -19.37 -29.63 -8.78
C LEU A 435 -19.90 -30.96 -9.35
N MET A 436 -19.60 -32.09 -8.71
CA MET A 436 -20.13 -33.41 -9.10
C MET A 436 -21.63 -33.56 -8.79
N VAL A 437 -22.12 -32.93 -7.71
CA VAL A 437 -23.56 -32.82 -7.39
C VAL A 437 -24.28 -31.80 -8.30
N GLY A 438 -23.54 -30.97 -9.04
CA GLY A 438 -24.10 -29.96 -9.95
C GLY A 438 -24.47 -28.63 -9.27
N ASP A 439 -23.85 -28.34 -8.12
CA ASP A 439 -24.06 -27.08 -7.40
C ASP A 439 -23.49 -25.88 -8.17
N ALA A 440 -24.40 -25.10 -8.77
CA ALA A 440 -24.04 -23.88 -9.51
C ALA A 440 -23.54 -22.74 -8.60
N THR A 441 -23.72 -22.81 -7.28
CA THR A 441 -23.24 -21.75 -6.36
C THR A 441 -21.71 -21.73 -6.21
N VAL A 442 -21.00 -22.78 -6.67
CA VAL A 442 -19.53 -22.84 -6.68
C VAL A 442 -18.90 -21.74 -7.57
N GLU A 443 -19.65 -21.14 -8.50
CA GLU A 443 -19.20 -19.97 -9.27
C GLU A 443 -19.16 -18.67 -8.45
N MET A 444 -19.89 -18.63 -7.32
CA MET A 444 -19.95 -17.52 -6.37
C MET A 444 -18.86 -17.63 -5.29
N ASP A 445 -18.20 -18.79 -5.18
CA ASP A 445 -17.13 -19.03 -4.21
C ASP A 445 -15.86 -18.25 -4.61
N LEU A 446 -15.31 -17.48 -3.66
CA LEU A 446 -14.05 -16.77 -3.81
C LEU A 446 -12.88 -17.70 -3.42
N VAL A 447 -11.96 -17.94 -4.36
CA VAL A 447 -10.83 -18.87 -4.18
C VAL A 447 -9.48 -18.21 -4.45
N ALA A 448 -8.43 -18.69 -3.79
CA ALA A 448 -7.05 -18.43 -4.15
C ALA A 448 -6.50 -19.55 -5.03
N ALA A 449 -5.65 -19.20 -6.00
CA ALA A 449 -4.94 -20.15 -6.84
C ALA A 449 -3.48 -19.75 -7.07
N SER A 450 -2.64 -20.76 -7.27
CA SER A 450 -1.24 -20.62 -7.68
C SER A 450 -1.05 -21.08 -9.13
N ILE A 451 -0.21 -20.36 -9.89
CA ILE A 451 0.21 -20.78 -11.23
C ILE A 451 1.21 -21.93 -11.08
N VAL A 452 0.86 -23.09 -11.63
CA VAL A 452 1.70 -24.30 -11.59
C VAL A 452 2.72 -24.24 -12.72
N ASP A 453 2.24 -24.06 -13.96
CA ASP A 453 3.09 -23.96 -15.15
C ASP A 453 2.44 -23.11 -16.25
N TRP A 454 3.25 -22.69 -17.23
CA TRP A 454 2.77 -22.06 -18.45
C TRP A 454 3.62 -22.52 -19.65
N VAL A 455 3.15 -23.56 -20.33
CA VAL A 455 3.77 -24.10 -21.56
C VAL A 455 3.66 -23.13 -22.74
N GLU A 456 4.56 -23.28 -23.72
CA GLU A 456 4.67 -22.38 -24.89
C GLU A 456 3.48 -22.49 -25.85
N GLU A 457 2.82 -23.65 -25.85
CA GLU A 457 1.67 -24.03 -26.67
C GLU A 457 0.32 -23.58 -26.08
N SER A 458 0.30 -23.07 -24.84
CA SER A 458 -0.94 -22.63 -24.17
C SER A 458 -1.01 -21.12 -24.04
N ASN A 459 -2.14 -20.52 -24.44
CA ASN A 459 -2.39 -19.08 -24.27
C ASN A 459 -2.79 -18.69 -22.83
N VAL A 460 -3.02 -19.67 -21.95
CA VAL A 460 -3.37 -19.50 -20.52
C VAL A 460 -2.47 -20.39 -19.64
N PRO A 461 -2.08 -19.96 -18.43
CA PRO A 461 -1.35 -20.81 -17.50
C PRO A 461 -2.24 -21.91 -16.92
N GLU A 462 -1.63 -23.03 -16.55
CA GLU A 462 -2.23 -24.02 -15.65
C GLU A 462 -2.06 -23.54 -14.19
N ALA A 463 -3.11 -23.71 -13.39
CA ALA A 463 -3.13 -23.31 -11.99
C ALA A 463 -3.76 -24.38 -11.09
N ARG A 464 -3.59 -24.22 -9.78
CA ARG A 464 -4.19 -25.05 -8.74
C ARG A 464 -4.84 -24.17 -7.68
N VAL A 465 -6.05 -24.50 -7.24
CA VAL A 465 -6.69 -23.82 -6.11
C VAL A 465 -5.95 -24.19 -4.83
N THR A 466 -5.56 -23.19 -4.04
CA THR A 466 -4.86 -23.36 -2.75
C THR A 466 -5.84 -23.22 -1.59
N HIS A 467 -6.73 -22.23 -1.61
CA HIS A 467 -7.68 -21.92 -0.54
C HIS A 467 -9.05 -21.51 -1.10
N SER A 468 -10.10 -21.63 -0.28
CA SER A 468 -11.45 -21.12 -0.51
C SER A 468 -11.88 -20.31 0.71
N PHE A 469 -12.47 -19.13 0.49
CA PHE A 469 -12.74 -18.16 1.56
C PHE A 469 -14.22 -18.04 1.95
N GLY A 470 -15.14 -18.63 1.18
CA GLY A 470 -16.58 -18.38 1.28
C GLY A 470 -17.10 -17.73 -0.02
N ARG A 471 -18.26 -17.06 0.04
CA ARG A 471 -18.86 -16.43 -1.16
C ARG A 471 -18.36 -15.02 -1.38
N GLY A 472 -18.28 -14.59 -2.64
CA GLY A 472 -18.00 -13.19 -2.99
C GLY A 472 -19.05 -12.20 -2.45
N GLY A 473 -20.28 -12.66 -2.15
CA GLY A 473 -21.29 -11.86 -1.46
C GLY A 473 -21.03 -11.60 0.04
N GLU A 474 -20.03 -12.23 0.66
CA GLU A 474 -19.76 -12.17 2.11
C GLU A 474 -18.57 -11.24 2.41
N ILE A 475 -18.68 -10.40 3.44
CA ILE A 475 -17.67 -9.38 3.76
C ILE A 475 -16.43 -10.06 4.35
N GLU A 476 -16.67 -11.08 5.18
CA GLU A 476 -15.71 -11.88 5.92
C GLU A 476 -14.81 -12.67 4.97
N ALA A 477 -15.41 -13.29 3.95
CA ALA A 477 -14.70 -13.98 2.88
C ALA A 477 -13.76 -13.04 2.11
N HIS A 478 -14.22 -11.82 1.82
CA HIS A 478 -13.39 -10.80 1.20
C HIS A 478 -12.29 -10.25 2.12
N ILE A 479 -12.53 -10.10 3.42
CA ILE A 479 -11.51 -9.72 4.41
C ILE A 479 -10.42 -10.81 4.48
N ALA A 480 -10.79 -12.08 4.62
CA ALA A 480 -9.86 -13.19 4.65
C ALA A 480 -9.00 -13.27 3.36
N ALA A 481 -9.63 -13.07 2.19
CA ALA A 481 -8.94 -13.03 0.91
C ALA A 481 -7.98 -11.83 0.79
N ILE A 482 -8.37 -10.64 1.25
CA ILE A 482 -7.51 -9.43 1.27
C ILE A 482 -6.29 -9.65 2.16
N LEU A 483 -6.46 -10.25 3.34
CA LEU A 483 -5.36 -10.57 4.25
C LEU A 483 -4.39 -11.58 3.61
N TYR A 484 -4.92 -12.64 2.98
CA TYR A 484 -4.14 -13.65 2.27
C TYR A 484 -3.35 -13.08 1.09
N GLU A 485 -3.96 -12.26 0.23
CA GLU A 485 -3.27 -11.64 -0.91
C GLU A 485 -2.08 -10.76 -0.47
N ASN A 486 -2.22 -10.07 0.67
CA ASN A 486 -1.20 -9.17 1.23
C ASN A 486 -0.25 -9.88 2.21
N LEU A 487 -0.32 -11.21 2.32
CA LEU A 487 0.48 -12.03 3.24
C LEU A 487 0.40 -11.53 4.69
N ILE A 488 -0.75 -11.01 5.13
CA ILE A 488 -0.96 -10.62 6.53
C ILE A 488 -1.29 -11.87 7.33
N ASP A 489 -0.47 -12.15 8.33
CA ASP A 489 -0.76 -13.22 9.27
C ASP A 489 -1.89 -12.79 10.21
N ALA A 490 -2.90 -13.65 10.33
CA ALA A 490 -4.05 -13.51 11.20
C ALA A 490 -4.19 -14.73 12.14
N SER A 491 -3.17 -15.59 12.22
CA SER A 491 -3.10 -16.71 13.15
C SER A 491 -2.90 -16.25 14.59
N GLU A 492 -3.36 -17.08 15.52
CA GLU A 492 -3.08 -16.95 16.95
C GLU A 492 -1.59 -17.15 17.24
N PHE A 493 -1.08 -16.44 18.24
CA PHE A 493 0.33 -16.51 18.64
C PHE A 493 0.70 -17.91 19.14
N ALA A 494 1.86 -18.41 18.72
CA ALA A 494 2.33 -19.74 19.06
C ALA A 494 2.56 -19.91 20.59
N PRO A 495 2.37 -21.10 21.16
CA PRO A 495 2.63 -21.36 22.59
C PRO A 495 4.03 -20.94 23.05
N GLU A 496 5.03 -21.10 22.17
CA GLU A 496 6.42 -20.71 22.39
C GLU A 496 6.54 -19.18 22.54
N THR A 497 5.91 -18.41 21.65
CA THR A 497 5.82 -16.95 21.72
C THR A 497 5.10 -16.47 22.98
N LEU A 498 4.03 -17.16 23.39
CA LEU A 498 3.30 -16.87 24.63
C LEU A 498 4.11 -17.24 25.88
N SER A 499 5.00 -18.23 25.80
CA SER A 499 5.86 -18.64 26.93
C SER A 499 6.94 -17.59 27.30
N CYS A 500 7.27 -16.67 26.38
CA CYS A 500 8.17 -15.55 26.65
C CYS A 500 7.55 -14.47 27.56
N LEU A 501 6.25 -14.54 27.85
CA LEU A 501 5.51 -13.52 28.60
C LEU A 501 5.39 -13.87 30.09
N PRO A 502 5.41 -12.86 30.99
CA PRO A 502 5.20 -13.08 32.42
C PRO A 502 3.85 -13.76 32.70
N HIS A 503 3.86 -14.75 33.58
CA HIS A 503 2.68 -15.50 33.96
C HIS A 503 1.88 -14.78 35.07
N GLY A 504 0.56 -14.67 34.88
CA GLY A 504 -0.35 -14.07 35.87
C GLY A 504 -0.51 -12.54 35.73
N PRO A 505 -1.11 -11.88 36.74
CA PRO A 505 -1.13 -10.42 36.77
C PRO A 505 0.28 -9.88 36.98
N TRP A 506 0.78 -9.12 36.01
CA TRP A 506 2.12 -8.53 36.08
C TRP A 506 2.08 -7.17 36.78
N GLU A 507 3.01 -6.97 37.71
CA GLU A 507 3.28 -5.72 38.42
C GLU A 507 4.76 -5.34 38.23
N VAL A 508 5.09 -4.05 38.38
CA VAL A 508 6.47 -3.55 38.21
C VAL A 508 7.39 -4.16 39.29
N PRO A 509 8.46 -4.89 38.93
CA PRO A 509 9.34 -5.50 39.93
C PRO A 509 10.11 -4.48 40.77
N GLN A 510 10.33 -4.76 42.05
CA GLN A 510 11.01 -3.84 42.99
C GLN A 510 12.34 -3.28 42.48
N LYS A 511 13.14 -4.12 41.78
CA LYS A 511 14.42 -3.75 41.17
C LYS A 511 14.30 -2.61 40.14
N GLU A 512 13.17 -2.50 39.42
CA GLU A 512 12.97 -1.42 38.45
C GLU A 512 12.75 -0.06 39.14
N PHE A 513 12.24 -0.02 40.38
CA PHE A 513 12.14 1.21 41.17
C PHE A 513 13.50 1.70 41.70
N GLU A 514 14.52 0.84 41.68
CA GLU A 514 15.90 1.18 42.06
C GLU A 514 16.72 1.63 40.85
N SER A 515 16.42 1.12 39.65
CA SER A 515 17.15 1.43 38.41
C SER A 515 16.53 2.54 37.56
N ARG A 516 15.23 2.80 37.69
CA ARG A 516 14.48 3.78 36.87
C ARG A 516 14.09 5.01 37.68
N ARG A 517 13.95 6.14 36.97
CA ARG A 517 13.39 7.36 37.56
C ARG A 517 11.88 7.22 37.76
N ASP A 518 11.44 7.26 39.01
CA ASP A 518 10.03 7.31 39.39
C ASP A 518 9.41 8.68 39.03
N LEU A 519 8.36 8.66 38.21
CA LEU A 519 7.60 9.82 37.75
C LEU A 519 6.11 9.74 38.14
N ARG A 520 5.68 8.76 38.95
CA ARG A 520 4.26 8.51 39.30
C ARG A 520 3.56 9.66 40.04
N LYS A 521 4.30 10.71 40.40
CA LYS A 521 3.83 11.94 41.07
C LYS A 521 3.66 13.12 40.10
N LEU A 522 3.96 12.95 38.82
CA LEU A 522 3.67 13.94 37.78
C LEU A 522 2.28 13.72 37.18
N CYS A 523 1.61 14.79 36.78
CA CYS A 523 0.36 14.70 36.02
C CYS A 523 0.68 14.21 34.61
N ILE A 524 0.51 12.90 34.39
CA ILE A 524 0.76 12.20 33.12
C ILE A 524 -0.55 11.60 32.63
N PHE A 525 -0.91 11.80 31.36
CA PHE A 525 -2.13 11.27 30.75
C PHE A 525 -1.92 10.90 29.28
N THR A 526 -2.78 10.06 28.71
CA THR A 526 -2.77 9.71 27.27
C THR A 526 -3.86 10.48 26.51
N ILE A 527 -3.69 10.68 25.20
CA ILE A 527 -4.70 11.33 24.33
C ILE A 527 -4.84 10.52 23.03
N ASP A 528 -5.90 9.75 22.93
CA ASP A 528 -6.05 8.65 21.97
C ASP A 528 -7.36 8.71 21.16
N PRO A 529 -7.53 7.84 20.15
CA PRO A 529 -8.86 7.38 19.75
C PRO A 529 -9.60 6.77 20.95
N SER A 530 -10.90 7.06 21.12
CA SER A 530 -11.71 6.47 22.20
C SER A 530 -11.62 4.93 22.24
N THR A 531 -11.58 4.29 21.06
CA THR A 531 -11.46 2.83 20.86
C THR A 531 -10.05 2.25 21.03
N ALA A 532 -9.02 3.05 21.34
CA ALA A 532 -7.66 2.55 21.54
C ALA A 532 -7.53 1.64 22.77
N THR A 533 -6.62 0.67 22.71
CA THR A 533 -6.36 -0.37 23.72
C THR A 533 -4.86 -0.50 24.01
N ASP A 534 -4.09 -0.45 22.94
CA ASP A 534 -2.64 -0.30 22.84
C ASP A 534 -2.25 1.18 22.94
N LEU A 535 -2.13 1.68 24.18
CA LEU A 535 -1.74 3.07 24.47
C LEU A 535 -0.20 3.15 24.49
N ASP A 536 0.39 3.56 23.37
CA ASP A 536 1.84 3.68 23.20
C ASP A 536 2.45 4.88 23.95
N ASP A 537 1.75 6.01 23.99
CA ASP A 537 2.30 7.30 24.38
C ASP A 537 1.45 8.07 25.42
N ALA A 538 2.15 8.76 26.33
CA ALA A 538 1.58 9.65 27.34
C ALA A 538 2.36 10.96 27.41
N LEU A 539 1.69 12.03 27.86
CA LEU A 539 2.24 13.39 27.92
C LEU A 539 2.20 13.94 29.35
N SER A 540 3.14 14.83 29.67
CA SER A 540 3.12 15.70 30.86
C SER A 540 3.71 17.08 30.55
N VAL A 541 3.42 18.06 31.40
CA VAL A 541 4.09 19.37 31.36
C VAL A 541 4.20 20.01 32.74
N GLU A 542 5.36 20.60 33.03
CA GLU A 542 5.64 21.41 34.22
C GLU A 542 6.05 22.83 33.80
N THR A 543 5.47 23.87 34.40
CA THR A 543 5.93 25.26 34.17
C THR A 543 7.11 25.58 35.08
N LEU A 544 8.25 25.92 34.49
CA LEU A 544 9.47 26.32 35.18
C LEU A 544 9.57 27.86 35.32
N ALA A 545 10.65 28.33 35.93
CA ALA A 545 10.97 29.75 36.01
C ALA A 545 11.07 30.40 34.61
N ASN A 546 10.86 31.72 34.55
CA ASN A 546 10.97 32.55 33.35
C ASN A 546 10.06 32.15 32.18
N GLY A 547 9.01 31.36 32.42
CA GLY A 547 8.05 30.91 31.39
C GLY A 547 8.56 29.77 30.51
N ILE A 548 9.67 29.12 30.89
CA ILE A 548 10.11 27.87 30.26
C ILE A 548 9.13 26.77 30.69
N SER A 549 8.75 25.89 29.77
CA SER A 549 7.89 24.73 30.05
C SER A 549 8.66 23.44 29.81
N ARG A 550 8.74 22.59 30.83
CA ARG A 550 9.28 21.23 30.70
C ARG A 550 8.19 20.31 30.20
N VAL A 551 8.29 19.85 28.96
CA VAL A 551 7.35 18.89 28.38
C VAL A 551 7.94 17.49 28.47
N GLY A 552 7.16 16.53 28.95
CA GLY A 552 7.48 15.10 28.95
C GLY A 552 6.68 14.34 27.90
N VAL A 553 7.38 13.48 27.15
CA VAL A 553 6.79 12.39 26.36
C VAL A 553 7.24 11.08 26.97
N HIS A 554 6.29 10.19 27.26
CA HIS A 554 6.53 8.90 27.91
C HIS A 554 6.00 7.80 26.99
N ILE A 555 6.87 6.94 26.48
CA ILE A 555 6.52 5.85 25.55
C ILE A 555 6.58 4.50 26.27
N ALA A 556 5.67 3.58 26.00
CA ALA A 556 5.70 2.21 26.52
C ALA A 556 7.08 1.52 26.32
N ASP A 557 7.72 1.05 27.40
CA ASP A 557 9.03 0.37 27.31
C ASP A 557 8.87 -1.11 26.93
N VAL A 558 8.42 -1.35 25.70
CA VAL A 558 8.26 -2.69 25.13
C VAL A 558 9.59 -3.44 25.03
N SER A 559 10.72 -2.72 24.93
CA SER A 559 12.06 -3.30 24.89
C SER A 559 12.48 -4.01 26.19
N TYR A 560 11.75 -3.81 27.28
CA TYR A 560 11.87 -4.60 28.52
C TYR A 560 11.25 -5.99 28.40
N PHE A 561 10.16 -6.13 27.65
CA PHE A 561 9.39 -7.38 27.51
C PHE A 561 9.79 -8.20 26.28
N VAL A 562 10.09 -7.52 25.16
CA VAL A 562 10.52 -8.14 23.91
C VAL A 562 12.04 -8.10 23.87
N LEU A 563 12.67 -9.15 24.40
CA LEU A 563 14.13 -9.32 24.43
C LEU A 563 14.63 -9.89 23.08
N PRO A 564 15.84 -9.51 22.61
CA PRO A 564 16.43 -10.00 21.36
C PRO A 564 16.39 -11.53 21.20
N ASP A 565 16.21 -11.99 19.97
CA ASP A 565 16.33 -13.39 19.54
C ASP A 565 15.36 -14.39 20.23
N THR A 566 14.36 -13.88 20.96
CA THR A 566 13.30 -14.69 21.57
C THR A 566 12.20 -15.05 20.56
N ALA A 567 11.41 -16.10 20.84
CA ALA A 567 10.25 -16.48 20.01
C ALA A 567 9.17 -15.37 19.91
N LEU A 568 9.16 -14.43 20.85
CA LEU A 568 8.35 -13.20 20.81
C LEU A 568 8.96 -12.13 19.91
N ASP A 569 10.28 -12.01 19.88
CA ASP A 569 10.98 -11.06 19.00
C ASP A 569 10.88 -11.46 17.54
N ILE A 570 11.07 -12.75 17.25
CA ILE A 570 10.99 -13.33 15.90
C ILE A 570 9.57 -13.17 15.33
N ASP A 571 8.53 -13.46 16.10
CA ASP A 571 7.14 -13.25 15.64
C ASP A 571 6.81 -11.75 15.49
N ALA A 572 7.29 -10.88 16.40
CA ALA A 572 7.16 -9.43 16.26
C ALA A 572 7.89 -8.88 15.01
N GLN A 573 9.05 -9.43 14.65
CA GLN A 573 9.80 -9.12 13.43
C GLN A 573 9.02 -9.58 12.18
N ILE A 574 8.48 -10.81 12.18
CA ILE A 574 7.67 -11.36 11.09
C ILE A 574 6.40 -10.50 10.86
N ARG A 575 5.64 -10.19 11.92
CA ARG A 575 4.44 -9.36 11.84
C ARG A 575 4.78 -7.90 11.51
N SER A 576 5.84 -7.35 12.09
CA SER A 576 6.46 -6.02 11.87
C SER A 576 5.61 -4.79 12.23
N THR A 577 4.29 -4.82 12.04
CA THR A 577 3.38 -3.73 12.44
C THR A 577 1.95 -4.23 12.60
N SER A 578 1.20 -3.68 13.56
CA SER A 578 -0.22 -4.03 13.75
C SER A 578 -1.07 -3.54 12.57
N VAL A 579 -2.00 -4.38 12.10
CA VAL A 579 -2.91 -4.07 10.99
C VAL A 579 -4.28 -3.68 11.55
N TYR A 580 -4.59 -2.39 11.46
CA TYR A 580 -5.87 -1.83 11.89
C TYR A 580 -6.87 -1.81 10.71
N MET A 581 -7.95 -2.55 10.86
CA MET A 581 -9.16 -2.46 10.04
C MET A 581 -10.26 -1.76 10.84
N LEU A 582 -11.37 -1.37 10.20
CA LEU A 582 -12.41 -0.55 10.85
C LEU A 582 -13.13 -1.21 12.04
N GLN A 583 -13.05 -2.55 12.17
CA GLN A 583 -13.72 -3.33 13.21
C GLN A 583 -12.78 -4.22 14.02
N GLN A 584 -11.57 -4.48 13.52
CA GLN A 584 -10.64 -5.43 14.11
C GLN A 584 -9.19 -4.96 13.98
N LYS A 585 -8.40 -5.26 15.01
CA LYS A 585 -6.95 -5.07 15.07
C LYS A 585 -6.30 -6.44 14.99
N LEU A 586 -5.44 -6.68 14.00
CA LEU A 586 -4.48 -7.79 14.04
C LEU A 586 -3.19 -7.24 14.66
N PRO A 587 -2.85 -7.61 15.91
CA PRO A 587 -1.75 -6.99 16.61
C PRO A 587 -0.40 -7.59 16.21
N MET A 588 0.67 -6.80 16.33
CA MET A 588 2.05 -7.24 16.16
C MET A 588 2.55 -8.08 17.35
N LEU A 589 1.98 -7.88 18.54
CA LEU A 589 2.35 -8.52 19.79
C LEU A 589 1.11 -9.18 20.43
N PRO A 590 1.26 -10.19 21.29
CA PRO A 590 0.13 -10.81 21.98
C PRO A 590 -0.69 -9.77 22.77
N PRO A 591 -2.04 -9.79 22.72
CA PRO A 591 -2.90 -8.80 23.39
C PRO A 591 -2.65 -8.62 24.89
N ILE A 592 -2.21 -9.69 25.58
CA ILE A 592 -1.88 -9.63 27.02
C ILE A 592 -0.67 -8.72 27.30
N LEU A 593 0.24 -8.55 26.33
CA LEU A 593 1.29 -7.53 26.36
C LEU A 593 0.78 -6.21 25.78
N SER A 594 0.26 -6.20 24.54
CA SER A 594 -0.01 -4.96 23.81
C SER A 594 -1.11 -4.09 24.41
N ASP A 595 -2.12 -4.70 25.05
CA ASP A 595 -3.36 -4.01 25.46
C ASP A 595 -3.48 -3.91 26.99
N ASN A 596 -2.67 -4.66 27.75
CA ASN A 596 -2.72 -4.73 29.21
C ASN A 596 -1.46 -4.18 29.91
N PHE A 597 -0.38 -4.96 30.01
CA PHE A 597 0.77 -4.58 30.85
C PHE A 597 1.88 -3.81 30.13
N GLY A 598 1.97 -3.90 28.80
CA GLY A 598 2.77 -2.98 27.99
C GLY A 598 2.08 -1.64 27.71
N SER A 599 0.75 -1.66 27.56
CA SER A 599 -0.08 -0.47 27.36
C SER A 599 -0.06 0.48 28.57
N LEU A 600 0.03 1.79 28.32
CA LEU A 600 0.07 2.86 29.33
C LEU A 600 -1.30 3.17 29.98
N ASN A 601 -2.01 2.10 30.37
CA ASN A 601 -3.33 2.14 30.98
C ASN A 601 -3.38 3.01 32.26
N PRO A 602 -4.48 3.76 32.49
CA PRO A 602 -4.60 4.67 33.62
C PRO A 602 -4.76 3.95 34.96
N GLY A 603 -4.32 4.60 36.03
CA GLY A 603 -4.44 4.13 37.42
C GLY A 603 -3.51 2.99 37.83
N VAL A 604 -2.59 2.56 36.96
CA VAL A 604 -1.65 1.45 37.23
C VAL A 604 -0.22 1.86 36.87
N ASP A 605 0.74 1.39 37.67
CA ASP A 605 2.17 1.61 37.41
C ASP A 605 2.62 0.91 36.12
N ARG A 606 3.39 1.62 35.29
CA ARG A 606 3.86 1.17 33.97
C ARG A 606 5.30 1.58 33.71
N LEU A 607 6.03 0.74 32.97
CA LEU A 607 7.38 1.01 32.52
C LEU A 607 7.34 1.84 31.24
N ALA A 608 8.03 2.99 31.26
CA ALA A 608 8.12 3.88 30.11
C ALA A 608 9.57 4.25 29.79
N PHE A 609 9.84 4.50 28.51
CA PHE A 609 11.00 5.19 28.01
C PHE A 609 10.60 6.65 27.79
N SER A 610 11.16 7.56 28.60
CA SER A 610 10.75 8.96 28.62
C SER A 610 11.79 9.88 27.99
N MET A 611 11.29 10.96 27.39
CA MET A 611 12.05 12.13 26.97
C MET A 611 11.43 13.38 27.58
N PHE A 612 12.26 14.25 28.15
CA PHE A 612 11.87 15.60 28.57
C PHE A 612 12.61 16.64 27.74
N TRP A 613 11.95 17.76 27.43
CA TRP A 613 12.57 18.96 26.85
C TRP A 613 12.16 20.20 27.63
N ASP A 614 13.13 21.06 27.92
CA ASP A 614 12.87 22.40 28.47
C ASP A 614 12.68 23.37 27.30
N ILE A 615 11.42 23.73 27.02
CA ILE A 615 11.02 24.51 25.86
C ILE A 615 10.70 25.95 26.28
N ASN A 616 11.28 26.93 25.60
CA ASN A 616 11.01 28.35 25.85
C ASN A 616 9.74 28.86 25.11
N PRO A 617 9.24 30.07 25.40
CA PRO A 617 8.07 30.64 24.72
C PRO A 617 8.20 30.89 23.21
N THR A 618 9.39 30.73 22.59
CA THR A 618 9.56 30.79 21.12
C THR A 618 9.54 29.41 20.46
N GLY A 619 9.41 28.32 21.24
CA GLY A 619 9.45 26.95 20.74
C GLY A 619 10.86 26.45 20.44
N GLU A 620 11.86 26.91 21.18
CA GLU A 620 13.24 26.40 21.16
C GLU A 620 13.46 25.44 22.34
N VAL A 621 14.11 24.31 22.05
CA VAL A 621 14.58 23.35 23.06
C VAL A 621 15.89 23.86 23.66
N LEU A 622 15.92 24.08 24.98
CA LEU A 622 17.08 24.55 25.72
C LEU A 622 17.94 23.39 26.25
N ASP A 623 17.33 22.42 26.94
CA ASP A 623 17.92 21.14 27.32
C ASP A 623 16.98 19.97 26.98
N ARG A 624 17.54 18.75 26.92
CA ARG A 624 16.80 17.49 26.81
C ARG A 624 17.30 16.46 27.83
N TRP A 625 16.41 15.66 28.39
CA TRP A 625 16.74 14.47 29.18
C TRP A 625 16.06 13.25 28.55
N ILE A 626 16.75 12.11 28.56
CA ILE A 626 16.29 10.85 27.95
C ILE A 626 16.59 9.74 28.95
N GLY A 627 15.64 8.83 29.20
CA GLY A 627 15.88 7.72 30.12
C GLY A 627 14.69 6.79 30.39
N ARG A 628 14.97 5.63 30.99
CA ARG A 628 13.95 4.69 31.47
C ARG A 628 13.33 5.16 32.79
N THR A 629 12.02 4.96 32.90
CA THR A 629 11.15 5.58 33.90
C THR A 629 10.03 4.64 34.33
N ILE A 630 9.40 4.97 35.46
CA ILE A 630 8.13 4.38 35.89
C ILE A 630 7.10 5.51 35.98
N ILE A 631 5.96 5.32 35.32
CA ILE A 631 4.85 6.28 35.30
C ILE A 631 3.58 5.63 35.86
N CYS A 632 2.60 6.45 36.22
CA CYS A 632 1.23 6.04 36.49
C CYS A 632 0.33 7.07 35.80
N SER A 633 -0.42 6.67 34.78
CA SER A 633 -1.24 7.59 34.00
C SER A 633 -2.50 7.96 34.80
N CYS A 634 -2.79 9.26 34.97
CA CYS A 634 -3.91 9.72 35.78
C CYS A 634 -5.26 9.54 35.07
N CYS A 635 -5.31 9.63 33.72
CA CYS A 635 -6.49 9.31 32.92
C CYS A 635 -6.13 9.02 31.45
N LYS A 636 -7.03 8.34 30.75
CA LYS A 636 -7.02 8.19 29.27
C LYS A 636 -8.04 9.18 28.69
N LEU A 637 -7.59 10.19 27.96
CA LEU A 637 -8.47 11.10 27.22
C LEU A 637 -8.68 10.61 25.78
N SER A 638 -9.85 10.87 25.22
CA SER A 638 -10.06 10.80 23.77
C SER A 638 -9.70 12.13 23.09
N TYR A 639 -9.36 12.12 21.80
CA TYR A 639 -9.21 13.35 21.00
C TYR A 639 -10.45 14.25 21.05
N GLU A 640 -11.63 13.65 21.16
CA GLU A 640 -12.90 14.35 21.38
C GLU A 640 -12.90 15.14 22.71
N GLN A 641 -12.59 14.48 23.83
CA GLN A 641 -12.52 15.12 25.16
C GLN A 641 -11.39 16.15 25.26
N ALA A 642 -10.22 15.88 24.65
CA ALA A 642 -9.12 16.83 24.60
C ALA A 642 -9.49 18.09 23.79
N GLU A 643 -10.25 17.96 22.70
CA GLU A 643 -10.78 19.12 21.96
C GLU A 643 -11.77 19.92 22.80
N ASP A 644 -12.62 19.27 23.61
CA ASP A 644 -13.56 19.94 24.51
C ASP A 644 -12.88 20.68 25.68
N ILE A 645 -11.68 20.24 26.11
CA ILE A 645 -10.81 20.99 27.03
C ILE A 645 -10.18 22.21 26.32
N ILE A 646 -9.72 22.03 25.07
CA ILE A 646 -9.09 23.08 24.26
C ILE A 646 -10.08 24.22 23.91
N ASP A 647 -11.31 23.86 23.57
CA ASP A 647 -12.36 24.79 23.13
C ASP A 647 -13.20 25.38 24.29
N ASP A 648 -12.76 25.21 25.55
CA ASP A 648 -13.47 25.68 26.77
C ASP A 648 -14.92 25.16 26.91
N ARG A 649 -15.23 23.99 26.33
CA ARG A 649 -16.54 23.32 26.45
C ARG A 649 -16.68 22.50 27.73
N PHE A 650 -15.58 22.10 28.37
CA PHE A 650 -15.60 21.37 29.64
C PHE A 650 -15.67 22.32 30.86
N ASP A 651 -16.79 22.29 31.58
CA ASP A 651 -17.00 23.08 32.81
C ASP A 651 -17.00 22.19 34.07
N VAL A 652 -15.91 22.27 34.83
CA VAL A 652 -15.70 21.56 36.10
C VAL A 652 -16.83 21.80 37.11
N ARG A 653 -17.54 22.94 37.05
CA ARG A 653 -18.65 23.27 37.98
C ARG A 653 -19.98 22.62 37.59
N ARG A 654 -20.12 22.08 36.37
CA ARG A 654 -21.30 21.33 35.90
C ARG A 654 -21.12 19.80 35.98
N SER A 655 -19.93 19.34 36.35
CA SER A 655 -19.50 17.94 36.45
C SER A 655 -20.50 16.99 37.12
N ASN A 656 -21.13 17.40 38.22
CA ASN A 656 -22.09 16.59 39.01
C ASN A 656 -23.31 16.05 38.22
N PHE A 657 -23.58 16.53 37.00
CA PHE A 657 -24.64 16.00 36.11
C PHE A 657 -24.12 15.41 34.79
N LEU A 658 -22.82 15.49 34.49
CA LEU A 658 -22.24 15.14 33.19
C LEU A 658 -21.14 14.06 33.25
N LEU A 659 -20.84 13.53 34.45
CA LEU A 659 -19.72 12.62 34.69
C LEU A 659 -19.75 11.33 33.85
N ASN A 660 -20.93 10.85 33.44
CA ASN A 660 -21.13 9.57 32.76
C ASN A 660 -20.34 9.38 31.44
N ASN A 661 -19.82 10.45 30.84
CA ASN A 661 -19.09 10.44 29.57
C ASN A 661 -17.61 10.86 29.68
N TRP A 662 -17.07 10.99 30.89
CA TRP A 662 -15.67 11.36 31.15
C TRP A 662 -14.94 10.21 31.87
N PRO A 663 -13.62 10.05 31.66
CA PRO A 663 -12.87 8.97 32.29
C PRO A 663 -12.71 9.20 33.81
N ASP A 664 -12.47 8.13 34.56
CA ASP A 664 -12.02 8.24 35.94
C ASP A 664 -10.63 8.92 36.02
N LEU A 665 -10.39 9.63 37.12
CA LEU A 665 -9.13 10.32 37.41
C LEU A 665 -8.44 9.65 38.60
N HIS A 666 -7.19 9.25 38.39
CA HIS A 666 -6.38 8.47 39.33
C HIS A 666 -5.19 9.28 39.89
N GLY A 667 -4.63 8.84 41.01
CA GLY A 667 -3.50 9.49 41.67
C GLY A 667 -3.94 10.61 42.62
N CYS A 668 -3.15 11.68 42.69
CA CYS A 668 -3.37 12.82 43.60
C CYS A 668 -3.59 14.14 42.84
N PHE A 669 -4.27 14.07 41.69
CA PHE A 669 -4.50 15.19 40.78
C PHE A 669 -5.98 15.57 40.73
N GLU A 670 -6.27 16.84 40.44
CA GLU A 670 -7.61 17.31 40.15
C GLU A 670 -7.79 17.58 38.65
N TRP A 671 -9.05 17.64 38.18
CA TRP A 671 -9.36 17.95 36.78
C TRP A 671 -8.80 19.30 36.32
N SER A 672 -8.60 20.26 37.23
CA SER A 672 -7.91 21.52 36.97
C SER A 672 -6.47 21.33 36.47
N ASP A 673 -5.77 20.31 36.95
CA ASP A 673 -4.37 20.05 36.62
C ASP A 673 -4.29 19.53 35.19
N VAL A 674 -5.11 18.52 34.87
CA VAL A 674 -5.24 17.94 33.51
C VAL A 674 -5.65 19.01 32.50
N ILE A 675 -6.67 19.84 32.81
CA ILE A 675 -7.09 20.95 31.95
C ILE A 675 -5.94 21.93 31.68
N THR A 676 -5.20 22.30 32.73
CA THR A 676 -4.09 23.24 32.63
C THR A 676 -2.95 22.66 31.78
N SER A 677 -2.57 21.40 32.03
CA SER A 677 -1.55 20.70 31.25
C SER A 677 -1.93 20.56 29.77
N VAL A 678 -3.16 20.14 29.44
CA VAL A 678 -3.64 20.04 28.05
C VAL A 678 -3.61 21.40 27.35
N LYS A 679 -3.99 22.49 28.02
CA LYS A 679 -3.96 23.84 27.44
C LYS A 679 -2.54 24.35 27.18
N ILE A 680 -1.60 24.13 28.11
CA ILE A 680 -0.18 24.48 27.91
C ILE A 680 0.44 23.66 26.77
N LEU A 681 0.16 22.35 26.71
CA LEU A 681 0.60 21.49 25.60
C LEU A 681 0.01 21.95 24.24
N ASN A 682 -1.24 22.42 24.21
CA ASN A 682 -1.86 22.98 23.01
C ASN A 682 -1.20 24.29 22.55
N GLU A 683 -0.83 25.18 23.48
CA GLU A 683 -0.11 26.41 23.14
C GLU A 683 1.28 26.12 22.56
N ILE A 684 2.06 25.25 23.23
CA ILE A 684 3.41 24.86 22.81
C ILE A 684 3.36 24.16 21.44
N SER A 685 2.47 23.18 21.25
CA SER A 685 2.33 22.46 19.97
C SER A 685 1.91 23.38 18.82
N ARG A 686 1.05 24.38 19.05
CA ARG A 686 0.74 25.40 18.02
C ARG A 686 1.96 26.23 17.62
N ILE A 687 2.86 26.53 18.55
CA ILE A 687 4.14 27.21 18.28
C ILE A 687 5.07 26.29 17.49
N LEU A 688 5.25 25.03 17.93
CA LEU A 688 6.06 24.02 17.26
C LEU A 688 5.57 23.75 15.82
N LYS A 689 4.26 23.56 15.60
CA LYS A 689 3.66 23.38 14.27
C LYS A 689 3.93 24.57 13.37
N LYS A 690 3.73 25.80 13.86
CA LYS A 690 3.98 27.03 13.09
C LYS A 690 5.47 27.14 12.70
N ARG A 691 6.38 26.83 13.62
CA ARG A 691 7.81 26.78 13.34
C ARG A 691 8.13 25.73 12.28
N ARG A 692 7.67 24.49 12.46
CA ARG A 692 7.88 23.37 11.53
C ARG A 692 7.43 23.68 10.10
N LEU A 693 6.30 24.37 9.93
CA LEU A 693 5.82 24.81 8.62
C LEU A 693 6.66 25.96 8.03
N ASN A 694 7.12 26.91 8.85
CA ASN A 694 8.05 27.97 8.42
C ASN A 694 9.45 27.41 8.05
N ASP A 695 9.92 26.39 8.77
CA ASP A 695 11.16 25.65 8.49
C ASP A 695 11.04 24.78 7.21
N GLY A 696 9.84 24.73 6.60
CA GLY A 696 9.60 24.20 5.26
C GLY A 696 8.84 22.87 5.18
N ALA A 697 8.25 22.39 6.29
CA ALA A 697 7.44 21.17 6.26
C ALA A 697 6.14 21.36 5.46
N LEU A 698 5.64 20.26 4.89
CA LEU A 698 4.54 20.25 3.94
C LEU A 698 3.32 19.51 4.53
N SER A 699 2.23 20.23 4.82
CA SER A 699 0.94 19.57 5.09
C SER A 699 0.26 19.15 3.78
N LEU A 700 -0.06 17.85 3.69
CA LEU A 700 -0.87 17.23 2.63
C LEU A 700 -2.10 16.55 3.25
N GLU A 701 -2.85 17.31 4.03
CA GLU A 701 -4.08 16.84 4.65
C GLU A 701 -5.18 16.60 3.59
N SER A 702 -5.83 15.45 3.68
CA SER A 702 -7.00 15.09 2.87
C SER A 702 -8.13 14.56 3.77
N PRO A 703 -9.40 14.85 3.45
CA PRO A 703 -10.53 14.36 4.24
C PRO A 703 -10.59 12.82 4.23
N LYS A 704 -10.77 12.21 5.40
CA LYS A 704 -10.93 10.75 5.55
C LYS A 704 -12.39 10.38 5.74
N ILE A 705 -12.79 9.24 5.19
CA ILE A 705 -14.12 8.66 5.44
C ILE A 705 -14.04 7.82 6.71
N VAL A 706 -15.06 7.94 7.56
CA VAL A 706 -15.33 7.03 8.69
C VAL A 706 -16.71 6.43 8.47
N PHE A 707 -16.81 5.10 8.56
CA PHE A 707 -18.06 4.37 8.37
C PHE A 707 -18.78 4.19 9.71
N LEU A 708 -20.11 4.23 9.69
CA LEU A 708 -20.97 3.92 10.82
C LEU A 708 -21.57 2.53 10.61
N PHE A 709 -21.45 1.67 11.61
CA PHE A 709 -21.82 0.25 11.58
C PHE A 709 -23.02 -0.03 12.49
N ASP A 710 -23.84 -1.00 12.11
CA ASP A 710 -24.88 -1.55 12.98
C ASP A 710 -24.34 -2.71 13.86
N GLU A 711 -25.23 -3.31 14.67
CA GLU A 711 -24.90 -4.39 15.60
C GLU A 711 -24.38 -5.66 14.90
N ASP A 712 -24.74 -5.88 13.63
CA ASP A 712 -24.26 -6.98 12.79
C ASP A 712 -22.92 -6.67 12.09
N GLY A 713 -22.34 -5.48 12.34
CA GLY A 713 -21.09 -5.05 11.68
C GLY A 713 -21.26 -4.59 10.23
N ILE A 714 -22.48 -4.29 9.78
CA ILE A 714 -22.72 -3.86 8.39
C ILE A 714 -22.74 -2.31 8.33
N PRO A 715 -21.96 -1.68 7.43
CA PRO A 715 -21.93 -0.22 7.32
C PRO A 715 -23.29 0.31 6.83
N TYR A 716 -23.92 1.19 7.61
CA TYR A 716 -25.20 1.83 7.28
C TYR A 716 -25.05 3.29 6.85
N ASP A 717 -23.97 3.99 7.24
CA ASP A 717 -23.67 5.33 6.74
C ASP A 717 -22.16 5.67 6.76
N SER A 718 -21.79 6.86 6.27
CA SER A 718 -20.40 7.31 6.21
C SER A 718 -20.27 8.84 6.38
N VAL A 719 -19.34 9.26 7.24
CA VAL A 719 -19.06 10.65 7.61
C VAL A 719 -17.63 11.03 7.20
N ILE A 720 -17.40 12.26 6.76
CA ILE A 720 -16.05 12.79 6.57
C ILE A 720 -15.48 13.27 7.90
N ARG A 721 -14.40 12.64 8.39
CA ARG A 721 -13.58 13.12 9.50
C ARG A 721 -12.47 14.04 8.95
N ARG A 722 -12.46 15.28 9.41
CA ARG A 722 -11.29 16.17 9.37
C ARG A 722 -10.49 16.00 10.66
N ARG A 723 -9.22 16.39 10.64
CA ARG A 723 -8.34 16.38 11.82
C ARG A 723 -8.70 17.49 12.80
N LYS A 724 -8.38 17.27 14.07
CA LYS A 724 -8.70 18.13 15.22
C LYS A 724 -7.45 18.82 15.80
N GLY A 725 -7.62 19.86 16.60
CA GLY A 725 -6.52 20.52 17.31
C GLY A 725 -5.74 19.53 18.19
N SER A 726 -6.46 18.73 18.96
CA SER A 726 -5.95 17.63 19.79
C SER A 726 -5.15 16.58 19.02
N GLU A 727 -5.51 16.26 17.77
CA GLU A 727 -4.72 15.36 16.92
C GLU A 727 -3.38 15.98 16.48
N PHE A 728 -3.28 17.31 16.40
CA PHE A 728 -2.01 18.00 16.11
C PHE A 728 -1.17 18.22 17.37
N LEU A 729 -1.81 18.40 18.53
CA LEU A 729 -1.14 18.51 19.83
C LEU A 729 -0.22 17.30 20.04
N VAL A 730 -0.76 16.09 19.90
CA VAL A 730 0.03 14.85 20.03
C VAL A 730 1.06 14.74 18.89
N GLU A 731 0.70 15.07 17.65
CA GLU A 731 1.62 14.98 16.50
C GLU A 731 2.93 15.73 16.71
N GLU A 732 2.91 16.99 17.16
CA GLU A 732 4.16 17.78 17.28
C GLU A 732 5.11 17.21 18.34
N PHE A 733 4.59 16.73 19.46
CA PHE A 733 5.42 16.11 20.50
C PHE A 733 5.96 14.74 20.08
N MET A 734 5.15 13.95 19.35
CA MET A 734 5.65 12.70 18.75
C MET A 734 6.69 12.98 17.66
N LEU A 735 6.54 14.02 16.85
CA LEU A 735 7.56 14.43 15.88
C LEU A 735 8.87 14.87 16.58
N LEU A 736 8.77 15.62 17.69
CA LEU A 736 9.93 16.03 18.49
C LEU A 736 10.66 14.83 19.12
N ALA A 737 9.92 13.85 19.65
CA ALA A 737 10.45 12.60 20.18
C ALA A 737 11.14 11.77 19.09
N ASN A 738 10.49 11.58 17.94
CA ASN A 738 11.02 10.81 16.81
C ASN A 738 12.28 11.46 16.18
N ARG A 739 12.35 12.80 16.13
CA ARG A 739 13.57 13.54 15.76
C ARG A 739 14.69 13.36 16.80
N THR A 740 14.36 13.53 18.08
CA THR A 740 15.31 13.40 19.20
C THR A 740 15.93 12.00 19.24
N ALA A 741 15.13 10.95 19.03
CA ALA A 741 15.61 9.59 18.89
C ALA A 741 16.58 9.45 17.71
N ALA A 742 16.19 9.91 16.51
CA ALA A 742 17.00 9.83 15.30
C ALA A 742 18.37 10.53 15.45
N GLU A 743 18.41 11.73 16.04
CA GLU A 743 19.64 12.47 16.32
C GLU A 743 20.59 11.68 17.22
N VAL A 744 20.08 11.08 18.30
CA VAL A 744 20.90 10.37 19.30
C VAL A 744 21.39 9.01 18.78
N ILE A 745 20.53 8.19 18.15
CA ILE A 745 20.97 6.89 17.62
C ILE A 745 21.97 7.04 16.46
N THR A 746 21.84 8.07 15.62
CA THR A 746 22.80 8.33 14.53
C THR A 746 24.14 8.83 15.06
N ARG A 747 24.14 9.57 16.17
CA ARG A 747 25.36 10.04 16.86
C ARG A 747 26.12 8.90 17.54
N ALA A 748 25.40 7.92 18.10
CA ALA A 748 25.99 6.78 18.80
C ALA A 748 26.38 5.63 17.85
N TYR A 749 25.57 5.34 16.82
CA TYR A 749 25.76 4.21 15.91
C TYR A 749 25.65 4.66 14.44
N PRO A 750 26.59 5.48 13.93
CA PRO A 750 26.47 6.13 12.62
C PRO A 750 26.36 5.18 11.42
N SER A 751 26.88 3.95 11.53
CA SER A 751 26.74 2.89 10.52
C SER A 751 25.50 2.00 10.69
N SER A 752 24.86 2.02 11.86
CA SER A 752 23.91 1.00 12.31
C SER A 752 22.66 1.60 12.98
N ALA A 753 22.28 2.82 12.60
CA ALA A 753 21.05 3.45 13.06
C ALA A 753 19.89 3.12 12.10
N LEU A 754 18.80 2.58 12.65
CA LEU A 754 17.55 2.40 11.90
C LEU A 754 16.84 3.76 11.79
N LEU A 755 16.74 4.28 10.57
CA LEU A 755 16.20 5.60 10.26
C LEU A 755 15.02 5.51 9.29
N ARG A 756 14.31 6.63 9.09
CA ARG A 756 13.15 6.74 8.19
C ARG A 756 13.20 8.01 7.35
N ARG A 757 13.46 7.86 6.05
CA ARG A 757 13.55 8.93 5.06
C ARG A 757 12.25 9.12 4.27
N HIS A 758 12.14 10.26 3.58
CA HIS A 758 11.10 10.50 2.58
C HIS A 758 11.70 11.27 1.40
N PRO A 759 11.96 10.59 0.26
CA PRO A 759 12.50 11.23 -0.94
C PRO A 759 11.58 12.32 -1.50
N GLY A 760 12.17 13.27 -2.22
CA GLY A 760 11.42 14.33 -2.93
C GLY A 760 10.48 13.79 -4.02
N PRO A 761 9.47 14.57 -4.44
CA PRO A 761 8.45 14.15 -5.40
C PRO A 761 9.01 13.69 -6.75
N ASN A 762 8.31 12.78 -7.42
CA ASN A 762 8.63 12.35 -8.77
C ASN A 762 8.41 13.50 -9.76
N LEU A 763 9.51 14.05 -10.29
CA LEU A 763 9.51 15.27 -11.12
C LEU A 763 8.60 15.20 -12.36
N ARG A 764 8.37 14.02 -12.95
CA ARG A 764 7.46 13.88 -14.10
C ARG A 764 6.01 14.11 -13.67
N LYS A 765 5.55 13.42 -12.62
CA LYS A 765 4.23 13.62 -12.02
C LYS A 765 4.05 15.03 -11.44
N LEU A 766 5.12 15.63 -10.92
CA LEU A 766 5.10 16.99 -10.39
C LEU A 766 4.78 17.99 -11.50
N ARG A 767 5.44 17.87 -12.67
CA ARG A 767 5.14 18.68 -13.87
C ARG A 767 3.73 18.43 -14.42
N GLU A 768 3.23 17.20 -14.35
CA GLU A 768 1.83 16.88 -14.69
C GLU A 768 0.85 17.62 -13.74
N PHE A 769 1.20 17.78 -12.46
CA PHE A 769 0.42 18.51 -11.45
C PHE A 769 0.54 20.04 -11.58
N GLU A 770 1.74 20.59 -11.82
CA GLU A 770 1.96 22.01 -12.16
C GLU A 770 1.14 22.41 -13.39
N ALA A 771 1.21 21.60 -14.46
CA ALA A 771 0.45 21.82 -15.67
C ALA A 771 -1.08 21.70 -15.45
N PHE A 772 -1.54 20.92 -14.47
CA PHE A 772 -2.95 20.92 -14.04
C PHE A 772 -3.31 22.22 -13.31
N CYS A 773 -2.47 22.69 -12.38
CA CYS A 773 -2.75 23.90 -11.60
C CYS A 773 -2.76 25.15 -12.48
N ASN A 774 -1.73 25.33 -13.32
CA ASN A 774 -1.60 26.46 -14.24
C ASN A 774 -2.78 26.55 -15.23
N ARG A 775 -3.30 25.41 -15.72
CA ARG A 775 -4.50 25.38 -16.58
C ARG A 775 -5.79 25.84 -15.88
N ASN A 776 -5.82 25.77 -14.56
CA ASN A 776 -6.95 26.22 -13.73
C ASN A 776 -6.67 27.60 -13.08
N GLY A 777 -5.64 28.33 -13.52
CA GLY A 777 -5.24 29.64 -12.98
C GLY A 777 -4.50 29.59 -11.63
N LEU A 778 -4.25 28.40 -11.09
CA LEU A 778 -3.62 28.21 -9.79
C LEU A 778 -2.09 28.19 -9.93
N MET A 779 -1.42 29.23 -9.45
CA MET A 779 0.04 29.34 -9.52
C MET A 779 0.71 28.54 -8.39
N LEU A 780 1.63 27.64 -8.75
CA LEU A 780 2.48 26.90 -7.81
C LEU A 780 3.96 27.24 -8.01
N ASP A 781 4.69 27.33 -6.91
CA ASP A 781 6.14 27.14 -6.86
C ASP A 781 6.41 25.75 -6.24
N THR A 782 7.19 24.92 -6.93
CA THR A 782 7.54 23.55 -6.49
C THR A 782 9.03 23.38 -6.14
N SER A 783 9.81 24.47 -6.16
CA SER A 783 11.27 24.48 -5.95
C SER A 783 11.72 23.86 -4.63
N SER A 784 10.87 23.87 -3.62
CA SER A 784 11.09 23.28 -2.30
C SER A 784 9.76 22.90 -1.65
N SER A 785 9.80 22.06 -0.61
CA SER A 785 8.63 21.75 0.23
C SER A 785 8.02 23.01 0.87
N ALA A 786 8.87 23.98 1.25
CA ALA A 786 8.47 25.27 1.81
C ALA A 786 7.64 26.09 0.82
N GLN A 787 8.16 26.33 -0.40
CA GLN A 787 7.45 27.14 -1.40
C GLN A 787 6.19 26.43 -1.92
N LEU A 788 6.19 25.10 -1.95
CA LEU A 788 4.99 24.30 -2.25
C LEU A 788 3.92 24.47 -1.18
N HIS A 789 4.29 24.45 0.10
CA HIS A 789 3.36 24.70 1.20
C HIS A 789 2.82 26.14 1.19
N HIS A 790 3.67 27.15 1.02
CA HIS A 790 3.25 28.56 0.88
C HIS A 790 2.31 28.77 -0.33
N SER A 791 2.57 28.09 -1.44
CA SER A 791 1.68 28.09 -2.61
C SER A 791 0.31 27.50 -2.27
N PHE A 792 0.25 26.41 -1.51
CA PHE A 792 -1.03 25.83 -1.07
C PHE A 792 -1.79 26.74 -0.08
N GLU A 793 -1.12 27.42 0.85
CA GLU A 793 -1.82 28.35 1.76
C GLU A 793 -2.32 29.61 1.05
N ARG A 794 -1.59 30.11 0.02
CA ARG A 794 -2.13 31.14 -0.89
C ARG A 794 -3.39 30.63 -1.58
N ILE A 795 -3.33 29.45 -2.21
CA ILE A 795 -4.46 28.88 -2.95
C ILE A 795 -5.64 28.55 -2.03
N ARG A 796 -5.40 28.21 -0.75
CA ARG A 796 -6.45 28.05 0.27
C ARG A 796 -7.21 29.36 0.52
N GLY A 797 -6.52 30.51 0.46
CA GLY A 797 -7.13 31.83 0.52
C GLY A 797 -7.94 32.17 -0.74
N GLU A 798 -7.39 31.88 -1.92
CA GLU A 798 -8.03 32.11 -3.23
C GLU A 798 -9.30 31.25 -3.40
N LEU A 799 -9.24 29.97 -3.03
CA LEU A 799 -10.33 28.99 -3.13
C LEU A 799 -11.23 28.94 -1.88
N LYS A 800 -11.27 29.99 -1.05
CA LYS A 800 -12.09 30.00 0.19
C LYS A 800 -13.58 29.70 -0.04
N ASN A 801 -14.11 30.04 -1.21
CA ASN A 801 -15.50 29.78 -1.60
C ASN A 801 -15.70 28.43 -2.32
N ASP A 802 -14.61 27.68 -2.57
CA ASP A 802 -14.61 26.42 -3.31
C ASP A 802 -13.68 25.38 -2.65
N SER A 803 -14.11 24.93 -1.46
CA SER A 803 -13.41 23.90 -0.68
C SER A 803 -13.29 22.56 -1.43
N VAL A 804 -14.21 22.25 -2.33
CA VAL A 804 -14.16 21.03 -3.15
C VAL A 804 -12.98 21.06 -4.11
N MET A 805 -12.70 22.20 -4.76
CA MET A 805 -11.50 22.35 -5.59
C MET A 805 -10.22 22.23 -4.77
N PHE A 806 -10.20 22.73 -3.53
CA PHE A 806 -9.05 22.58 -2.64
C PHE A 806 -8.82 21.12 -2.22
N ASP A 807 -9.87 20.37 -1.88
CA ASP A 807 -9.75 18.94 -1.55
C ASP A 807 -9.28 18.10 -2.77
N ILE A 808 -9.71 18.46 -3.98
CA ILE A 808 -9.19 17.90 -5.25
C ILE A 808 -7.70 18.22 -5.41
N LEU A 809 -7.29 19.47 -5.16
CA LEU A 809 -5.90 19.91 -5.24
C LEU A 809 -5.00 19.11 -4.28
N MET A 810 -5.42 18.93 -3.02
CA MET A 810 -4.67 18.13 -2.03
C MET A 810 -4.60 16.64 -2.44
N SER A 811 -5.70 16.08 -2.94
CA SER A 811 -5.72 14.72 -3.48
C SER A 811 -4.71 14.56 -4.63
N TYR A 812 -4.63 15.54 -5.54
CA TYR A 812 -3.69 15.53 -6.67
C TYR A 812 -2.24 15.81 -6.22
N ALA A 813 -2.01 16.69 -5.26
CA ALA A 813 -0.69 16.99 -4.67
C ALA A 813 -0.03 15.77 -4.02
N SER A 814 -0.82 14.80 -3.54
CA SER A 814 -0.31 13.52 -3.02
C SER A 814 0.22 12.57 -4.11
N ARG A 815 -0.28 12.66 -5.36
CA ARG A 815 0.07 11.76 -6.47
C ARG A 815 1.55 11.81 -6.88
N PRO A 816 2.25 12.97 -6.94
CA PRO A 816 3.68 13.02 -7.23
C PRO A 816 4.59 12.61 -6.08
N MET A 817 4.13 12.60 -4.82
CA MET A 817 4.95 12.22 -3.67
C MET A 817 5.41 10.76 -3.74
N GLN A 818 6.53 10.47 -3.09
CA GLN A 818 7.08 9.12 -2.99
C GLN A 818 6.60 8.44 -1.70
N LEU A 819 7.01 7.19 -1.47
CA LEU A 819 6.77 6.52 -0.19
C LEU A 819 7.92 6.83 0.76
N ALA A 820 7.59 7.17 2.01
CA ALA A 820 8.57 7.26 3.09
C ALA A 820 9.00 5.84 3.52
N ALA A 821 10.30 5.62 3.62
CA ALA A 821 10.91 4.30 3.79
C ALA A 821 11.87 4.27 4.99
N TYR A 822 11.88 3.17 5.72
CA TYR A 822 12.97 2.83 6.64
C TYR A 822 14.25 2.50 5.86
N PHE A 823 15.41 2.78 6.46
CA PHE A 823 16.73 2.46 5.92
C PHE A 823 17.77 2.34 7.05
N CYS A 824 18.88 1.66 6.77
CA CYS A 824 20.05 1.64 7.65
C CYS A 824 20.94 2.85 7.35
N SER A 825 21.42 3.56 8.37
CA SER A 825 22.24 4.77 8.21
C SER A 825 23.57 4.52 7.48
N GLY A 826 24.10 3.30 7.56
CA GLY A 826 25.33 2.85 6.91
C GLY A 826 25.17 2.28 5.49
N ASP A 827 23.98 2.21 4.90
CA ASP A 827 23.86 1.84 3.48
C ASP A 827 24.49 2.95 2.62
N THR A 828 25.51 2.59 1.83
CA THR A 828 26.32 3.50 1.03
C THR A 828 25.76 3.77 -0.37
N LYS A 829 24.64 3.13 -0.73
CA LYS A 829 23.94 3.34 -2.01
C LYS A 829 23.24 4.71 -2.12
N ASP A 830 23.02 5.38 -0.99
CA ASP A 830 22.21 6.60 -0.88
C ASP A 830 23.08 7.86 -0.67
N GLY A 831 22.77 8.93 -1.40
CA GLY A 831 23.44 10.21 -1.23
C GLY A 831 23.11 10.88 0.10
N GLU A 832 23.92 11.87 0.51
CA GLU A 832 23.69 12.60 1.77
C GLU A 832 22.37 13.40 1.76
N SER A 833 21.91 13.84 0.58
CA SER A 833 20.57 14.37 0.34
C SER A 833 19.44 13.38 0.67
N ASP A 834 19.70 12.09 0.45
CA ASP A 834 18.67 11.06 0.34
C ASP A 834 18.32 10.45 1.70
N LYS A 835 19.04 10.85 2.76
CA LYS A 835 18.74 10.50 4.16
C LYS A 835 17.64 11.39 4.77
N SER A 836 17.32 12.51 4.12
CA SER A 836 16.35 13.51 4.58
C SER A 836 14.87 13.07 4.47
N HIS A 837 13.98 13.80 5.15
CA HIS A 837 12.54 13.56 5.11
C HIS A 837 11.78 14.77 4.54
N TYR A 838 11.67 14.83 3.20
CA TYR A 838 11.14 15.95 2.41
C TYR A 838 9.90 16.63 3.02
N ALA A 839 8.82 15.88 3.26
CA ALA A 839 7.56 16.46 3.75
C ALA A 839 7.60 16.97 5.22
N LEU A 840 8.65 16.65 5.99
CA LEU A 840 8.85 17.17 7.35
C LEU A 840 9.95 18.24 7.43
N ALA A 841 10.68 18.48 6.33
CA ALA A 841 11.84 19.38 6.28
C ALA A 841 12.89 19.12 7.39
N VAL A 842 13.21 17.85 7.65
CA VAL A 842 14.24 17.44 8.62
C VAL A 842 15.33 16.57 7.98
N PRO A 843 16.60 16.70 8.41
CA PRO A 843 17.72 15.94 7.86
C PRO A 843 17.74 14.48 8.35
N LEU A 844 17.27 14.23 9.57
CA LEU A 844 17.19 12.90 10.19
C LEU A 844 15.80 12.72 10.83
N TYR A 845 15.27 11.51 10.71
CA TYR A 845 14.00 11.10 11.30
C TYR A 845 13.98 9.58 11.48
N THR A 846 13.22 9.06 12.44
CA THR A 846 12.97 7.62 12.64
C THR A 846 11.59 7.41 13.29
N HIS A 847 11.28 6.18 13.69
CA HIS A 847 10.14 5.90 14.56
C HIS A 847 10.61 5.28 15.90
N PHE A 848 10.13 5.86 17.00
CA PHE A 848 10.40 5.52 18.39
C PHE A 848 9.10 5.48 19.23
N THR A 849 8.08 6.26 18.84
CA THR A 849 6.91 6.57 19.66
C THR A 849 5.76 5.56 19.59
N SER A 850 5.93 4.37 19.00
CA SER A 850 4.84 3.38 18.94
C SER A 850 5.28 1.90 18.92
N PRO A 851 6.04 1.43 19.92
CA PRO A 851 6.61 0.09 19.93
C PRO A 851 5.62 -1.05 20.21
N LEU A 852 4.40 -0.80 20.71
CA LEU A 852 3.38 -1.85 20.87
C LEU A 852 2.86 -2.37 19.51
N ARG A 853 3.10 -1.60 18.43
CA ARG A 853 2.51 -1.80 17.09
C ARG A 853 3.46 -1.54 15.91
N ARG A 854 4.74 -1.31 16.16
CA ARG A 854 5.80 -1.14 15.15
C ARG A 854 7.12 -1.76 15.64
N TYR A 855 7.64 -2.74 14.92
CA TYR A 855 8.90 -3.41 15.25
C TYR A 855 10.14 -2.48 15.12
N PRO A 856 10.22 -1.57 14.12
CA PRO A 856 11.30 -0.57 14.05
C PRO A 856 11.48 0.26 15.32
N ASP A 857 10.39 0.57 16.02
CA ASP A 857 10.43 1.32 17.27
C ASP A 857 11.06 0.48 18.39
N ILE A 858 10.80 -0.84 18.46
CA ILE A 858 11.47 -1.74 19.41
C ILE A 858 12.98 -1.76 19.16
N VAL A 859 13.41 -1.83 17.89
CA VAL A 859 14.83 -1.74 17.51
C VAL A 859 15.43 -0.40 17.96
N VAL A 860 14.75 0.72 17.70
CA VAL A 860 15.21 2.05 18.13
C VAL A 860 15.25 2.18 19.66
N HIS A 861 14.31 1.57 20.40
CA HIS A 861 14.36 1.50 21.88
C HIS A 861 15.60 0.73 22.35
N ARG A 862 15.96 -0.41 21.73
CA ARG A 862 17.20 -1.15 22.04
C ARG A 862 18.45 -0.31 21.78
N THR A 863 18.54 0.33 20.61
CA THR A 863 19.66 1.22 20.25
C THR A 863 19.79 2.39 21.22
N LEU A 864 18.67 2.99 21.63
CA LEU A 864 18.67 4.11 22.58
C LEU A 864 19.01 3.65 24.01
N ALA A 865 18.56 2.48 24.44
CA ALA A 865 18.93 1.89 25.73
C ALA A 865 20.43 1.57 25.81
N ALA A 866 21.02 1.01 24.74
CA ALA A 866 22.46 0.79 24.65
C ALA A 866 23.24 2.11 24.66
N THR A 867 22.72 3.16 24.00
CA THR A 867 23.34 4.49 24.01
C THR A 867 23.41 5.08 25.42
N LEU A 868 22.35 4.91 26.22
CA LEU A 868 22.32 5.35 27.62
C LEU A 868 23.31 4.56 28.51
N GLU A 869 23.40 3.25 28.33
CA GLU A 869 24.35 2.41 29.10
C GLU A 869 25.81 2.73 28.75
N ALA A 870 26.10 2.98 27.47
CA ALA A 870 27.40 3.47 27.04
C ALA A 870 27.70 4.87 27.63
N GLU A 871 26.73 5.79 27.62
CA GLU A 871 26.89 7.13 28.23
C GLU A 871 27.20 7.04 29.73
N GLU A 872 26.45 6.25 30.48
CA GLU A 872 26.67 6.04 31.92
C GLU A 872 28.06 5.44 32.22
N THR A 873 28.52 4.51 31.36
CA THR A 873 29.84 3.88 31.48
C THR A 873 30.97 4.88 31.19
N CYS A 874 30.83 5.70 30.14
CA CYS A 874 31.80 6.74 29.79
C CYS A 874 31.92 7.80 30.89
N MET A 875 30.80 8.26 31.44
CA MET A 875 30.80 9.29 32.49
C MET A 875 31.49 8.78 33.77
N LYS A 876 31.19 7.55 34.21
CA LYS A 876 31.87 6.91 35.35
C LYS A 876 33.38 6.73 35.14
N HIS A 877 33.80 6.37 33.93
CA HIS A 877 35.23 6.26 33.60
C HIS A 877 35.91 7.63 33.70
N ARG A 878 35.26 8.67 33.17
CA ARG A 878 35.77 10.04 33.18
C ARG A 878 35.84 10.66 34.59
N GLU A 879 34.84 10.41 35.44
CA GLU A 879 34.84 10.80 36.86
C GLU A 879 36.03 10.20 37.63
N SER A 880 36.46 8.99 37.25
CA SER A 880 37.64 8.33 37.83
C SER A 880 38.98 8.93 37.33
N LEU A 881 39.01 9.50 36.12
CA LEU A 881 40.21 10.08 35.50
C LEU A 881 40.40 11.58 35.77
N GLN A 882 39.31 12.36 35.85
CA GLN A 882 39.35 13.82 35.87
C GLN A 882 38.70 14.38 37.15
N LYS A 883 39.52 14.93 38.06
CA LYS A 883 39.08 15.75 39.19
C LYS A 883 38.58 17.13 38.73
N LEU A 884 37.48 17.15 37.98
CA LEU A 884 36.76 18.36 37.58
C LEU A 884 35.66 18.69 38.60
N ASP A 885 35.26 19.96 38.65
CA ASP A 885 34.16 20.38 39.53
C ASP A 885 32.82 19.83 39.04
N ALA A 886 32.04 19.26 39.97
CA ALA A 886 30.80 18.53 39.67
C ALA A 886 29.73 19.38 38.94
N ASN A 887 29.79 20.72 39.07
CA ASN A 887 28.89 21.63 38.37
C ASN A 887 29.17 21.74 36.85
N GLU A 888 30.40 21.49 36.39
CA GLU A 888 30.70 21.49 34.95
C GLU A 888 30.35 20.15 34.29
N LEU A 889 30.54 19.03 35.00
CA LEU A 889 30.20 17.68 34.50
C LEU A 889 28.70 17.53 34.18
N MET A 890 27.82 18.09 35.03
CA MET A 890 26.36 17.97 34.89
C MET A 890 25.78 18.52 33.57
N GLY A 891 26.54 19.34 32.83
CA GLY A 891 26.14 19.87 31.52
C GLY A 891 26.59 19.04 30.32
N LEU A 892 27.69 18.27 30.43
CA LEU A 892 28.32 17.59 29.29
C LEU A 892 27.89 16.12 29.17
N LYS A 893 26.66 15.92 28.67
CA LYS A 893 26.19 14.63 28.15
C LYS A 893 26.97 14.29 26.86
N CYS A 894 27.39 13.04 26.68
CA CYS A 894 28.25 12.62 25.57
C CYS A 894 27.45 12.38 24.27
N PHE A 895 26.34 11.65 24.38
CA PHE A 895 25.49 11.23 23.27
C PHE A 895 24.08 11.82 23.36
N THR A 896 23.50 11.99 24.55
CA THR A 896 22.09 12.45 24.69
C THR A 896 21.90 13.97 24.74
N GLY A 897 22.98 14.74 24.87
CA GLY A 897 22.91 16.20 25.01
C GLY A 897 22.34 16.95 23.80
N VAL A 898 21.74 18.12 24.05
CA VAL A 898 21.43 19.12 23.00
C VAL A 898 22.73 19.61 22.36
N GLN A 899 23.68 20.00 23.22
CA GLN A 899 25.07 20.26 22.87
C GLN A 899 25.91 19.05 23.27
N TYR A 900 26.96 18.74 22.49
CA TYR A 900 27.88 17.64 22.72
C TYR A 900 29.23 17.99 22.07
N LEU A 901 30.33 17.39 22.53
CA LEU A 901 31.65 17.56 21.92
C LEU A 901 31.98 16.33 21.07
N LYS A 902 32.25 16.57 19.79
CA LYS A 902 32.54 15.51 18.81
C LYS A 902 33.73 14.64 19.23
N ASP A 903 34.78 15.26 19.74
CA ASP A 903 36.02 14.62 20.23
C ASP A 903 35.78 13.62 21.37
N ILE A 904 34.66 13.74 22.11
CA ILE A 904 34.28 12.77 23.16
C ILE A 904 33.59 11.56 22.53
N VAL A 905 32.69 11.79 21.56
CA VAL A 905 31.98 10.73 20.82
C VAL A 905 32.95 9.87 20.00
N GLU A 906 33.98 10.47 19.40
CA GLU A 906 35.01 9.77 18.62
C GLU A 906 36.18 9.22 19.47
N SER A 907 36.06 9.23 20.81
CA SER A 907 37.10 8.68 21.70
C SER A 907 37.05 7.14 21.76
N VAL A 908 38.22 6.50 21.99
CA VAL A 908 38.32 5.03 22.05
C VAL A 908 37.49 4.45 23.20
N GLU A 909 37.53 5.08 24.38
CA GLU A 909 36.72 4.71 25.56
C GLU A 909 35.21 4.74 25.25
N ALA A 910 34.76 5.74 24.48
CA ALA A 910 33.37 5.85 24.04
C ALA A 910 33.00 4.74 23.04
N GLN A 911 33.86 4.46 22.06
CA GLN A 911 33.62 3.43 21.05
C GLN A 911 33.64 2.01 21.62
N GLU A 912 34.51 1.73 22.60
CA GLU A 912 34.52 0.47 23.35
C GLU A 912 33.25 0.29 24.18
N SER A 913 32.81 1.35 24.89
CA SER A 913 31.57 1.36 25.67
C SER A 913 30.33 1.12 24.79
N LEU A 914 30.27 1.77 23.62
CA LEU A 914 29.22 1.54 22.61
C LEU A 914 29.24 0.11 22.07
N SER A 915 30.40 -0.46 21.78
CA SER A 915 30.54 -1.84 21.29
C SER A 915 30.07 -2.88 22.31
N ALA A 916 30.42 -2.69 23.59
CA ALA A 916 29.96 -3.54 24.69
C ALA A 916 28.44 -3.43 24.88
N ALA A 917 27.89 -2.21 24.86
CA ALA A 917 26.45 -1.99 24.98
C ALA A 917 25.67 -2.55 23.78
N ALA A 918 26.16 -2.38 22.55
CA ALA A 918 25.55 -2.93 21.34
C ALA A 918 25.44 -4.47 21.41
N SER A 919 26.51 -5.12 21.85
CA SER A 919 26.57 -6.57 22.05
C SER A 919 25.57 -7.05 23.11
N LYS A 920 25.37 -6.29 24.19
CA LYS A 920 24.46 -6.61 25.30
C LYS A 920 22.97 -6.42 24.95
N HIS A 921 22.63 -5.37 24.19
CA HIS A 921 21.24 -5.05 23.82
C HIS A 921 20.80 -5.65 22.47
N GLY A 922 21.65 -6.49 21.85
CA GLY A 922 21.34 -7.17 20.59
C GLY A 922 21.16 -6.23 19.41
N ILE A 923 22.03 -5.22 19.27
CA ILE A 923 22.02 -4.34 18.08
C ILE A 923 22.58 -5.11 16.88
N PRO A 924 21.82 -5.31 15.79
CA PRO A 924 22.30 -6.08 14.64
C PRO A 924 23.36 -5.32 13.81
N SER A 925 24.05 -6.03 12.92
CA SER A 925 24.96 -5.42 11.94
C SER A 925 24.20 -4.52 10.95
N ALA A 926 24.92 -3.63 10.26
CA ALA A 926 24.34 -2.72 9.28
C ALA A 926 23.54 -3.44 8.18
N ASP A 927 24.00 -4.63 7.74
CA ASP A 927 23.32 -5.47 6.76
C ASP A 927 21.98 -6.00 7.28
N ILE A 928 21.97 -6.54 8.50
CA ILE A 928 20.74 -7.08 9.14
C ILE A 928 19.74 -5.93 9.39
N ILE A 929 20.21 -4.74 9.75
CA ILE A 929 19.34 -3.56 9.87
C ILE A 929 18.78 -3.11 8.52
N ALA A 930 19.52 -3.29 7.41
CA ALA A 930 19.01 -3.04 6.06
C ALA A 930 17.92 -4.06 5.66
N ASP A 931 18.11 -5.34 5.94
CA ASP A 931 17.09 -6.40 5.72
C ASP A 931 15.83 -6.16 6.57
N VAL A 932 16.00 -5.85 7.86
CA VAL A 932 14.91 -5.46 8.76
C VAL A 932 14.18 -4.23 8.23
N ALA A 933 14.90 -3.21 7.75
CA ALA A 933 14.30 -2.02 7.16
C ALA A 933 13.50 -2.34 5.89
N ALA A 934 14.03 -3.18 5.00
CA ALA A 934 13.35 -3.63 3.78
C ALA A 934 12.04 -4.37 4.10
N HIS A 935 12.11 -5.40 4.96
CA HIS A 935 10.91 -6.12 5.41
C HIS A 935 9.89 -5.17 6.06
N CYS A 936 10.33 -4.29 6.96
CA CYS A 936 9.43 -3.32 7.61
C CYS A 936 8.80 -2.31 6.63
N ASN A 937 9.41 -2.04 5.47
CA ASN A 937 8.80 -1.26 4.40
C ASN A 937 7.70 -2.06 3.69
N ASP A 938 7.96 -3.30 3.30
CA ASP A 938 7.01 -4.16 2.60
C ASP A 938 5.81 -4.51 3.48
N ARG A 939 6.02 -4.85 4.76
CA ARG A 939 4.94 -5.06 5.73
C ARG A 939 4.11 -3.79 5.93
N LYS A 940 4.72 -2.61 5.91
CA LYS A 940 3.97 -1.34 6.02
C LYS A 940 3.18 -1.00 4.76
N LEU A 941 3.69 -1.37 3.58
CA LEU A 941 2.99 -1.23 2.31
C LEU A 941 1.80 -2.20 2.20
N ALA A 942 1.99 -3.47 2.57
CA ALA A 942 0.92 -4.47 2.68
C ALA A 942 -0.19 -4.03 3.64
N THR A 943 0.17 -3.50 4.82
CA THR A 943 -0.78 -2.91 5.79
C THR A 943 -1.62 -1.80 5.15
N ARG A 944 -1.00 -0.92 4.34
CA ARG A 944 -1.72 0.13 3.61
C ARG A 944 -2.67 -0.47 2.57
N HIS A 945 -2.23 -1.47 1.80
CA HIS A 945 -3.07 -2.13 0.81
C HIS A 945 -4.29 -2.82 1.43
N VAL A 946 -4.16 -3.45 2.60
CA VAL A 946 -5.31 -3.97 3.36
C VAL A 946 -6.25 -2.85 3.80
N SER A 947 -5.75 -1.71 4.28
CA SER A 947 -6.58 -0.56 4.64
C SER A 947 -7.33 0.03 3.44
N ASP A 948 -6.64 0.25 2.32
CA ASP A 948 -7.22 0.79 1.09
C ASP A 948 -8.26 -0.19 0.47
N ALA A 949 -7.99 -1.51 0.52
CA ALA A 949 -8.90 -2.55 0.03
C ALA A 949 -10.13 -2.77 0.93
N THR A 950 -9.96 -2.76 2.26
CA THR A 950 -11.09 -2.89 3.19
C THR A 950 -11.98 -1.65 3.16
N ASN A 951 -11.43 -0.43 3.05
CA ASN A 951 -12.23 0.78 2.82
C ASN A 951 -13.07 0.68 1.53
N LYS A 952 -12.53 0.09 0.44
CA LYS A 952 -13.29 -0.21 -0.78
C LYS A 952 -14.43 -1.20 -0.52
N LEU A 953 -14.16 -2.28 0.21
CA LEU A 953 -15.13 -3.32 0.58
C LEU A 953 -16.30 -2.76 1.40
N TYR A 954 -16.02 -1.98 2.44
CA TYR A 954 -17.07 -1.34 3.26
C TYR A 954 -17.88 -0.31 2.47
N THR A 955 -17.25 0.43 1.52
CA THR A 955 -17.98 1.30 0.58
C THR A 955 -18.93 0.50 -0.31
N TRP A 956 -18.49 -0.65 -0.85
CA TRP A 956 -19.34 -1.53 -1.64
C TRP A 956 -20.49 -2.12 -0.81
N ALA A 957 -20.24 -2.55 0.43
CA ALA A 957 -21.27 -3.08 1.32
C ALA A 957 -22.35 -2.03 1.66
N LEU A 958 -21.92 -0.79 1.95
CA LEU A 958 -22.79 0.36 2.17
C LEU A 958 -23.68 0.65 0.94
N LEU A 959 -23.10 0.63 -0.26
CA LEU A 959 -23.84 0.82 -1.51
C LEU A 959 -24.79 -0.35 -1.81
N ARG A 960 -24.41 -1.59 -1.48
CA ARG A 960 -25.28 -2.77 -1.61
C ARG A 960 -26.50 -2.66 -0.69
N LYS A 961 -26.33 -2.15 0.53
CA LYS A 961 -27.42 -1.94 1.51
C LYS A 961 -28.35 -0.77 1.16
N LYS A 962 -27.83 0.28 0.51
CA LYS A 962 -28.61 1.46 0.07
C LYS A 962 -29.18 1.37 -1.35
N GLU A 963 -28.90 0.27 -2.08
CA GLU A 963 -29.14 0.06 -3.52
C GLU A 963 -28.47 1.07 -4.45
N VAL A 964 -28.83 2.36 -4.34
CA VAL A 964 -28.32 3.48 -5.12
C VAL A 964 -28.14 4.71 -4.22
N LEU A 965 -26.93 5.27 -4.19
CA LEU A 965 -26.60 6.49 -3.46
C LEU A 965 -26.39 7.64 -4.44
N CYS A 966 -27.33 8.60 -4.48
CA CYS A 966 -27.18 9.82 -5.28
C CYS A 966 -26.31 10.85 -4.56
N LEU A 967 -25.34 11.41 -5.28
CA LEU A 967 -24.34 12.36 -4.78
C LEU A 967 -24.02 13.40 -5.85
N GLU A 968 -23.43 14.52 -5.44
CA GLU A 968 -22.74 15.42 -6.38
C GLU A 968 -21.30 14.94 -6.63
N ALA A 969 -20.83 15.10 -7.87
CA ALA A 969 -19.45 14.87 -8.26
C ALA A 969 -18.95 15.96 -9.22
N ARG A 970 -17.67 16.29 -9.13
CA ARG A 970 -17.04 17.32 -9.97
C ARG A 970 -16.28 16.71 -11.13
N VAL A 971 -16.43 17.28 -12.33
CA VAL A 971 -15.81 16.76 -13.56
C VAL A 971 -14.34 17.17 -13.64
N LEU A 972 -13.42 16.22 -13.48
CA LEU A 972 -11.97 16.46 -13.53
C LEU A 972 -11.35 16.26 -14.92
N GLY A 973 -12.07 15.58 -15.83
CA GLY A 973 -11.62 15.37 -17.20
C GLY A 973 -12.77 14.99 -18.13
N LEU A 974 -12.73 15.50 -19.34
CA LEU A 974 -13.69 15.24 -20.42
C LEU A 974 -12.97 14.74 -21.68
N GLY A 975 -13.71 14.08 -22.57
CA GLY A 975 -13.26 13.67 -23.89
C GLY A 975 -14.33 12.84 -24.61
N PRO A 976 -14.12 12.41 -25.87
CA PRO A 976 -15.17 11.84 -26.71
C PRO A 976 -15.65 10.41 -26.35
N ARG A 977 -15.22 9.84 -25.22
CA ARG A 977 -15.54 8.44 -24.81
C ARG A 977 -15.87 8.25 -23.33
N PHE A 978 -15.33 9.08 -22.45
CA PHE A 978 -15.52 8.98 -21.01
C PHE A 978 -15.22 10.31 -20.32
N MET A 979 -15.78 10.49 -19.13
CA MET A 979 -15.42 11.56 -18.20
C MET A 979 -14.77 10.97 -16.94
N SER A 980 -13.76 11.66 -16.38
CA SER A 980 -13.29 11.44 -15.00
C SER A 980 -14.04 12.39 -14.07
N ILE A 981 -14.61 11.86 -13.00
CA ILE A 981 -15.38 12.59 -11.97
C ILE A 981 -14.76 12.36 -10.59
N TYR A 982 -14.91 13.33 -9.68
CA TYR A 982 -14.50 13.23 -8.29
C TYR A 982 -15.69 13.41 -7.37
N ILE A 983 -15.97 12.38 -6.57
CA ILE A 983 -17.12 12.33 -5.66
C ILE A 983 -16.65 12.84 -4.29
N HIS A 984 -16.90 14.11 -3.98
CA HIS A 984 -16.37 14.76 -2.76
C HIS A 984 -16.74 14.00 -1.48
N ARG A 985 -18.02 13.59 -1.31
CA ARG A 985 -18.48 12.84 -0.12
C ARG A 985 -17.80 11.48 0.09
N LEU A 986 -17.12 10.94 -0.92
CA LEU A 986 -16.34 9.69 -0.84
C LEU A 986 -14.86 9.86 -1.23
N ALA A 987 -14.36 11.09 -1.37
CA ALA A 987 -12.97 11.44 -1.73
C ALA A 987 -12.35 10.65 -2.93
N VAL A 988 -13.18 10.13 -3.84
CA VAL A 988 -12.79 9.11 -4.84
C VAL A 988 -13.00 9.60 -6.27
N GLU A 989 -12.00 9.35 -7.13
CA GLU A 989 -12.11 9.52 -8.58
C GLU A 989 -12.78 8.28 -9.22
N ARG A 990 -13.76 8.49 -10.11
CA ARG A 990 -14.41 7.44 -10.92
C ARG A 990 -14.48 7.87 -12.38
N ARG A 991 -14.69 6.92 -13.29
CA ARG A 991 -14.91 7.20 -14.72
C ARG A 991 -16.27 6.72 -15.16
N ILE A 992 -17.02 7.61 -15.81
CA ILE A 992 -18.26 7.26 -16.52
C ILE A 992 -17.91 7.15 -18.00
N TYR A 993 -18.05 5.96 -18.55
CA TYR A 993 -17.87 5.68 -19.97
C TYR A 993 -19.20 5.81 -20.70
N TYR A 994 -19.21 6.53 -21.82
CA TYR A 994 -20.39 6.77 -22.65
C TYR A 994 -20.12 6.46 -24.14
N ASP A 995 -19.07 5.71 -24.42
CA ASP A 995 -18.79 5.18 -25.74
C ASP A 995 -19.67 3.97 -26.09
N ASP A 996 -20.21 3.98 -27.31
CA ASP A 996 -21.05 2.95 -27.93
C ASP A 996 -22.23 2.50 -27.04
N VAL A 997 -23.04 3.46 -26.58
CA VAL A 997 -24.23 3.27 -25.72
C VAL A 997 -25.52 3.34 -26.54
N GLU A 998 -26.42 2.37 -26.38
CA GLU A 998 -27.73 2.36 -27.05
C GLU A 998 -28.67 3.40 -26.42
N GLY A 999 -29.22 4.32 -27.22
CA GLY A 999 -30.16 5.35 -26.77
C GLY A 999 -29.53 6.63 -26.21
N LEU A 1000 -28.20 6.77 -26.25
CA LEU A 1000 -27.48 7.98 -25.89
C LEU A 1000 -26.80 8.59 -27.13
N ALA A 1001 -27.16 9.82 -27.48
CA ALA A 1001 -26.40 10.63 -28.42
C ALA A 1001 -25.36 11.45 -27.65
N VAL A 1002 -24.12 11.38 -28.13
CA VAL A 1002 -22.94 12.01 -27.52
C VAL A 1002 -22.33 12.96 -28.54
N GLU A 1003 -22.40 14.26 -28.24
CA GLU A 1003 -21.78 15.31 -29.03
C GLU A 1003 -20.59 15.88 -28.26
N TRP A 1004 -19.42 15.91 -28.90
CA TRP A 1004 -18.19 16.44 -28.35
C TRP A 1004 -17.75 17.64 -29.18
N LEU A 1005 -17.64 18.79 -28.54
CA LEU A 1005 -17.25 20.05 -29.16
C LEU A 1005 -15.80 20.34 -28.82
N ASP A 1006 -14.87 19.96 -29.71
CA ASP A 1006 -13.42 20.14 -29.50
C ASP A 1006 -13.05 21.61 -29.19
N GLU A 1007 -13.62 22.55 -29.94
CA GLU A 1007 -13.36 24.00 -29.85
C GLU A 1007 -13.64 24.59 -28.46
N THR A 1008 -14.66 24.07 -27.76
CA THR A 1008 -15.10 24.53 -26.43
C THR A 1008 -14.86 23.49 -25.34
N SER A 1009 -14.20 22.37 -25.67
CA SER A 1009 -14.01 21.18 -24.81
C SER A 1009 -15.27 20.77 -24.03
N THR A 1010 -16.43 20.92 -24.67
CA THR A 1010 -17.76 20.76 -24.06
C THR A 1010 -18.41 19.47 -24.55
N LEU A 1011 -18.99 18.73 -23.61
CA LEU A 1011 -19.72 17.48 -23.87
C LEU A 1011 -21.22 17.76 -23.79
N VAL A 1012 -21.98 17.38 -24.81
CA VAL A 1012 -23.45 17.38 -24.75
C VAL A 1012 -23.95 15.94 -24.85
N LEU A 1013 -24.70 15.52 -23.84
CA LEU A 1013 -25.34 14.20 -23.77
C LEU A 1013 -26.84 14.36 -23.95
N SER A 1014 -27.44 13.63 -24.90
CA SER A 1014 -28.89 13.68 -25.13
C SER A 1014 -29.49 12.29 -25.31
N ARG A 1015 -30.73 12.10 -24.85
CA ARG A 1015 -31.43 10.81 -25.01
C ARG A 1015 -31.99 10.69 -26.42
N TYR A 1016 -31.57 9.66 -27.14
CA TYR A 1016 -31.92 9.42 -28.55
C TYR A 1016 -33.02 8.36 -28.67
N THR A 1017 -34.04 8.62 -29.49
CA THR A 1017 -35.29 7.83 -29.52
C THR A 1017 -35.46 6.93 -30.75
N TYR A 1018 -34.57 7.02 -31.74
CA TYR A 1018 -34.64 6.20 -32.97
C TYR A 1018 -33.49 5.18 -33.05
N LYS A 1019 -33.78 4.00 -33.62
CA LYS A 1019 -32.76 2.97 -33.83
C LYS A 1019 -31.78 3.37 -34.93
N HIS A 1020 -30.49 3.38 -34.64
CA HIS A 1020 -29.46 3.45 -35.67
C HIS A 1020 -29.44 2.17 -36.51
N HIS A 1021 -29.83 2.29 -37.78
CA HIS A 1021 -29.38 1.36 -38.80
C HIS A 1021 -28.06 1.87 -39.39
N ASN A 1022 -27.09 0.96 -39.53
CA ASN A 1022 -25.79 1.15 -40.18
C ASN A 1022 -24.79 2.16 -39.54
N ARG A 1023 -23.95 1.66 -38.64
CA ARG A 1023 -22.51 2.00 -38.67
C ARG A 1023 -21.72 0.77 -39.12
N ARG A 1024 -20.79 0.92 -40.06
CA ARG A 1024 -19.81 -0.13 -40.42
C ARG A 1024 -18.67 -0.15 -39.40
N GLY A 1025 -18.97 -0.60 -38.18
CA GLY A 1025 -17.99 -0.91 -37.14
C GLY A 1025 -17.95 -2.41 -36.85
N SER A 1026 -16.88 -2.87 -36.21
CA SER A 1026 -16.79 -4.25 -35.69
C SER A 1026 -17.96 -4.55 -34.73
N PRO A 1027 -18.44 -5.80 -34.63
CA PRO A 1027 -19.57 -6.17 -33.76
C PRO A 1027 -19.16 -6.20 -32.27
N GLY A 1028 -18.90 -5.02 -31.71
CA GLY A 1028 -18.77 -4.81 -30.27
C GLY A 1028 -20.13 -4.84 -29.58
N LYS A 1029 -20.16 -5.22 -28.30
CA LYS A 1029 -21.37 -5.08 -27.48
C LYS A 1029 -21.65 -3.60 -27.23
N CYS A 1030 -22.72 -3.09 -27.83
CA CYS A 1030 -23.28 -1.79 -27.46
C CYS A 1030 -23.75 -1.85 -25.99
N ARG A 1031 -23.38 -0.86 -25.18
CA ARG A 1031 -23.77 -0.77 -23.76
C ARG A 1031 -25.23 -0.34 -23.64
N ARG A 1032 -25.91 -0.74 -22.57
CA ARG A 1032 -27.25 -0.21 -22.25
C ARG A 1032 -27.16 1.20 -21.66
N LEU A 1033 -28.13 2.05 -21.97
CA LEU A 1033 -28.28 3.36 -21.32
C LEU A 1033 -28.27 3.26 -19.78
N GLU A 1034 -28.87 2.21 -19.25
CA GLU A 1034 -28.90 1.84 -17.83
C GLU A 1034 -27.50 1.70 -17.19
N GLU A 1035 -26.47 1.33 -17.95
CA GLU A 1035 -25.08 1.19 -17.43
C GLU A 1035 -24.42 2.55 -17.19
N VAL A 1036 -24.95 3.62 -17.79
CA VAL A 1036 -24.30 4.94 -17.90
C VAL A 1036 -25.12 6.04 -17.22
N ALA A 1037 -26.46 5.92 -17.22
CA ALA A 1037 -27.38 6.82 -16.54
C ALA A 1037 -28.41 6.05 -15.70
N TRP A 1038 -28.58 6.48 -14.45
CA TRP A 1038 -29.73 6.10 -13.62
C TRP A 1038 -30.86 7.10 -13.89
N ILE A 1039 -31.91 6.64 -14.57
CA ILE A 1039 -33.02 7.48 -15.04
C ILE A 1039 -34.24 7.31 -14.16
N VAL A 1040 -34.69 8.39 -13.52
CA VAL A 1040 -35.93 8.44 -12.71
C VAL A 1040 -37.04 9.18 -13.44
N SER A 1041 -38.31 8.79 -13.22
CA SER A 1041 -39.43 9.65 -13.62
C SER A 1041 -39.60 10.77 -12.59
N PRO A 1042 -39.91 12.02 -13.00
CA PRO A 1042 -40.27 13.09 -12.08
C PRO A 1042 -41.41 12.73 -11.11
N ALA A 1043 -42.31 11.82 -11.49
CA ALA A 1043 -43.36 11.29 -10.61
C ALA A 1043 -42.83 10.38 -9.48
N ASP A 1044 -41.70 9.70 -9.67
CA ASP A 1044 -41.10 8.82 -8.66
C ASP A 1044 -40.47 9.63 -7.51
N ILE A 1045 -40.02 10.87 -7.79
CA ILE A 1045 -39.30 11.74 -6.85
C ILE A 1045 -40.19 12.15 -5.67
N GLY A 1046 -41.42 12.60 -5.95
CA GLY A 1046 -42.37 13.05 -4.91
C GLY A 1046 -42.92 11.94 -4.02
N SER A 1047 -42.84 10.67 -4.45
CA SER A 1047 -43.26 9.53 -3.61
C SER A 1047 -42.20 9.13 -2.58
N ARG A 1048 -40.90 9.19 -2.94
CA ARG A 1048 -39.80 8.89 -2.01
C ARG A 1048 -39.71 9.89 -0.84
N GLN A 1049 -40.08 11.16 -1.05
CA GLN A 1049 -40.12 12.17 0.01
C GLN A 1049 -41.10 11.84 1.15
N ASN A 1050 -42.16 11.06 0.88
CA ASN A 1050 -43.21 10.77 1.85
C ASN A 1050 -42.99 9.49 2.69
N LEU A 1051 -41.93 8.71 2.41
CA LEU A 1051 -41.67 7.42 3.07
C LEU A 1051 -40.84 7.52 4.35
N TYR A 1052 -40.11 8.63 4.57
CA TYR A 1052 -39.30 8.85 5.77
C TYR A 1052 -40.03 9.58 6.91
N GLY A 1053 -41.32 9.89 6.74
CA GLY A 1053 -42.05 10.85 7.58
C GLY A 1053 -43.41 10.39 8.11
N ARG A 1054 -43.60 9.09 8.41
CA ARG A 1054 -44.88 8.64 9.00
C ARG A 1054 -44.82 7.39 9.90
N ASN A 1055 -44.50 7.61 11.17
CA ASN A 1055 -44.89 6.74 12.28
C ASN A 1055 -45.32 7.62 13.46
N GLY A 1056 -46.36 7.19 14.20
CA GLY A 1056 -46.94 7.96 15.29
C GLY A 1056 -48.13 8.84 14.85
N SER A 1057 -49.28 8.60 15.47
CA SER A 1057 -50.46 9.45 15.40
C SER A 1057 -50.90 9.78 16.82
N ASP A 1058 -51.13 11.04 17.13
CA ASP A 1058 -52.40 11.42 17.75
C ASP A 1058 -52.69 12.92 17.62
N LYS A 1059 -53.86 13.33 18.12
CA LYS A 1059 -54.30 14.73 18.16
C LYS A 1059 -53.94 15.38 19.49
N ASP A 1060 -53.54 16.66 19.48
CA ASP A 1060 -54.43 17.72 19.99
C ASP A 1060 -53.92 19.13 19.65
N LYS A 1061 -54.75 20.14 19.90
CA LYS A 1061 -54.42 21.57 19.71
C LYS A 1061 -54.13 22.25 21.05
N VAL A 1062 -52.97 22.88 21.18
CA VAL A 1062 -52.73 23.98 22.13
C VAL A 1062 -51.81 25.01 21.47
N ASP A 1063 -52.24 26.27 21.41
CA ASP A 1063 -51.35 27.40 21.11
C ASP A 1063 -50.61 27.81 22.40
N CYS A 1064 -49.30 28.04 22.32
CA CYS A 1064 -48.58 28.90 23.27
C CYS A 1064 -47.21 29.35 22.70
N GLN A 1065 -46.74 30.52 23.15
CA GLN A 1065 -45.51 31.17 22.68
C GLN A 1065 -44.25 30.61 23.37
N ILE A 1066 -43.10 30.69 22.70
CA ILE A 1066 -41.77 30.45 23.30
C ILE A 1066 -40.80 31.55 22.83
N ASP A 1067 -40.14 32.20 23.78
CA ASP A 1067 -38.96 33.05 23.58
C ASP A 1067 -37.68 32.23 23.77
N GLY A 1068 -36.57 32.69 23.18
CA GLY A 1068 -35.21 32.39 23.66
C GLY A 1068 -34.43 31.30 22.91
N ASP A 1069 -33.16 31.59 22.65
CA ASP A 1069 -32.23 30.75 21.89
C ASP A 1069 -32.02 29.35 22.48
N VAL A 1070 -32.07 28.34 21.61
CA VAL A 1070 -31.40 27.05 21.81
C VAL A 1070 -30.59 26.74 20.56
N ILE A 1071 -29.28 26.55 20.73
CA ILE A 1071 -28.35 26.25 19.64
C ILE A 1071 -28.63 24.83 19.12
N LEU A 1072 -29.18 24.72 17.91
CA LEU A 1072 -29.30 23.45 17.21
C LEU A 1072 -27.92 22.98 16.75
N SER A 1073 -27.47 21.83 17.27
CA SER A 1073 -26.28 21.14 16.80
C SER A 1073 -26.52 20.58 15.38
N ALA A 1074 -25.50 20.66 14.53
CA ALA A 1074 -25.62 20.32 13.10
C ALA A 1074 -25.68 18.80 12.86
N THR A 1075 -26.86 18.19 13.05
CA THR A 1075 -27.09 16.76 12.79
C THR A 1075 -27.64 16.52 11.38
N SER A 1076 -26.74 16.13 10.47
CA SER A 1076 -27.03 15.49 9.17
C SER A 1076 -28.10 16.15 8.30
N GLU A 1077 -27.73 17.21 7.59
CA GLU A 1077 -28.47 17.65 6.41
C GLU A 1077 -28.41 16.55 5.33
N ASN A 1078 -29.52 15.81 5.18
CA ASN A 1078 -29.75 14.95 4.02
C ASN A 1078 -30.03 15.83 2.79
N LEU A 1079 -28.98 16.44 2.24
CA LEU A 1079 -28.99 17.18 0.98
C LEU A 1079 -29.60 16.32 -0.13
N VAL A 1080 -30.83 16.66 -0.51
CA VAL A 1080 -31.57 16.00 -1.59
C VAL A 1080 -30.98 16.46 -2.91
N VAL A 1081 -30.02 15.70 -3.43
CA VAL A 1081 -29.44 15.93 -4.76
C VAL A 1081 -30.54 15.81 -5.81
N GLU A 1082 -30.77 16.87 -6.59
CA GLU A 1082 -31.72 16.84 -7.70
C GLU A 1082 -31.11 16.14 -8.93
N PRO A 1083 -31.89 15.33 -9.67
CA PRO A 1083 -31.42 14.72 -10.91
C PRO A 1083 -31.28 15.76 -12.03
N ALA A 1084 -30.27 15.60 -12.88
CA ALA A 1084 -30.13 16.37 -14.11
C ALA A 1084 -31.29 16.11 -15.09
N VAL A 1085 -31.35 16.86 -16.20
CA VAL A 1085 -32.32 16.65 -17.28
C VAL A 1085 -31.56 16.52 -18.61
N PHE A 1086 -32.05 15.70 -19.55
CA PHE A 1086 -31.52 15.66 -20.91
C PHE A 1086 -32.16 16.76 -21.80
N PRO A 1087 -31.40 17.44 -22.68
CA PRO A 1087 -29.96 17.30 -22.91
C PRO A 1087 -29.11 17.88 -21.77
N LEU A 1088 -28.07 17.15 -21.38
CA LEU A 1088 -27.14 17.50 -20.32
C LEU A 1088 -25.83 18.00 -20.94
N THR A 1089 -25.58 19.30 -20.83
CA THR A 1089 -24.30 19.91 -21.18
C THR A 1089 -23.35 19.82 -19.99
N VAL A 1090 -22.11 19.35 -20.22
CA VAL A 1090 -21.09 19.14 -19.20
C VAL A 1090 -19.81 19.86 -19.60
N HIS A 1091 -19.28 20.66 -18.66
CA HIS A 1091 -18.04 21.41 -18.81
C HIS A 1091 -16.97 20.92 -17.82
N LEU A 1092 -15.70 21.23 -18.09
CA LEU A 1092 -14.61 20.92 -17.15
C LEU A 1092 -14.82 21.66 -15.82
N LEU A 1093 -14.52 21.00 -14.70
CA LEU A 1093 -14.78 21.46 -13.33
C LEU A 1093 -16.25 21.77 -12.97
N SER A 1094 -17.23 21.47 -13.83
CA SER A 1094 -18.64 21.55 -13.46
C SER A 1094 -19.02 20.46 -12.43
N THR A 1095 -19.97 20.78 -11.55
CA THR A 1095 -20.62 19.79 -10.67
C THR A 1095 -21.78 19.14 -11.41
N ILE A 1096 -21.88 17.81 -11.32
CA ILE A 1096 -22.97 17.02 -11.89
C ILE A 1096 -23.53 16.02 -10.86
N PRO A 1097 -24.84 15.74 -10.89
CA PRO A 1097 -25.45 14.71 -10.04
C PRO A 1097 -25.14 13.31 -10.59
N VAL A 1098 -24.71 12.41 -9.70
CA VAL A 1098 -24.33 11.03 -10.02
C VAL A 1098 -24.99 10.03 -9.08
N ALA A 1099 -25.24 8.83 -9.58
CA ALA A 1099 -25.81 7.70 -8.86
C ALA A 1099 -24.73 6.60 -8.71
N LEU A 1100 -24.38 6.27 -7.47
CA LEU A 1100 -23.43 5.20 -7.17
C LEU A 1100 -24.14 3.91 -6.79
N HIS A 1101 -23.55 2.78 -7.16
CA HIS A 1101 -24.07 1.44 -6.82
C HIS A 1101 -22.94 0.43 -6.63
N ALA A 1102 -23.24 -0.67 -5.95
CA ALA A 1102 -22.36 -1.83 -5.87
C ALA A 1102 -22.23 -2.55 -7.23
N VAL A 1103 -21.07 -3.14 -7.51
CA VAL A 1103 -20.78 -4.03 -8.64
C VAL A 1103 -20.02 -5.25 -8.12
N GLY A 1104 -20.32 -6.44 -8.64
CA GLY A 1104 -19.68 -7.67 -8.18
C GLY A 1104 -20.14 -8.10 -6.79
N GLY A 1105 -19.48 -9.13 -6.28
CA GLY A 1105 -19.89 -9.95 -5.15
C GLY A 1105 -20.00 -11.40 -5.62
N ASP A 1106 -21.19 -11.97 -5.57
CA ASP A 1106 -21.47 -13.35 -6.02
C ASP A 1106 -21.33 -13.57 -7.54
N ASP A 1107 -21.28 -12.50 -8.35
CA ASP A 1107 -21.20 -12.58 -9.82
C ASP A 1107 -19.88 -12.06 -10.43
N GLY A 1108 -18.94 -11.60 -9.60
CA GLY A 1108 -17.63 -11.11 -10.06
C GLY A 1108 -16.89 -10.22 -9.06
N PRO A 1109 -15.72 -9.67 -9.43
CA PRO A 1109 -14.91 -8.86 -8.52
C PRO A 1109 -15.62 -7.57 -8.06
N ILE A 1110 -15.53 -7.30 -6.77
CA ILE A 1110 -16.11 -6.11 -6.12
C ILE A 1110 -15.58 -4.80 -6.71
N ASP A 1111 -16.48 -3.92 -7.14
CA ASP A 1111 -16.16 -2.52 -7.46
C ASP A 1111 -17.34 -1.55 -7.20
N ILE A 1112 -17.06 -0.24 -7.30
CA ILE A 1112 -18.02 0.84 -7.11
C ILE A 1112 -18.40 1.42 -8.47
N GLY A 1113 -19.63 1.15 -8.92
CA GLY A 1113 -20.17 1.72 -10.15
C GLY A 1113 -20.61 3.18 -9.94
N ALA A 1114 -20.47 3.99 -10.99
CA ALA A 1114 -20.94 5.37 -11.03
C ALA A 1114 -21.67 5.64 -12.35
N ARG A 1115 -22.86 6.24 -12.25
CA ARG A 1115 -23.74 6.60 -13.38
C ARG A 1115 -24.15 8.06 -13.25
N LEU A 1116 -24.57 8.69 -14.34
CA LEU A 1116 -25.23 10.01 -14.29
C LEU A 1116 -26.59 9.86 -13.61
N TYR A 1117 -26.94 10.76 -12.68
CA TYR A 1117 -28.28 10.77 -12.08
C TYR A 1117 -29.16 11.77 -12.85
N VAL A 1118 -30.12 11.24 -13.62
CA VAL A 1118 -30.89 12.03 -14.60
C VAL A 1118 -32.37 11.73 -14.46
N SER A 1119 -33.22 12.71 -14.75
CA SER A 1119 -34.67 12.56 -14.81
C SER A 1119 -35.16 12.59 -16.25
N SER A 1120 -36.23 11.85 -16.54
CA SER A 1120 -36.89 11.92 -17.83
C SER A 1120 -38.38 11.61 -17.73
N TYR A 1121 -39.18 12.38 -18.45
CA TYR A 1121 -40.62 12.12 -18.62
C TYR A 1121 -40.89 10.90 -19.52
N PHE A 1122 -39.88 10.43 -20.25
CA PHE A 1122 -39.93 9.23 -21.08
C PHE A 1122 -39.12 8.13 -20.38
N ARG A 1123 -39.80 7.06 -19.91
CA ARG A 1123 -39.13 5.85 -19.44
C ARG A 1123 -38.57 5.07 -20.62
#